data_AF-A0AAU1H4N0-F1
#
_entry.id   AF-A0AAU1H4N0-F1
#
_cell.length_a   1.000
_cell.length_b   1.000
_cell.length_c   1.000
_cell.angle_alpha   90.00
_cell.angle_beta   90.00
_cell.angle_gamma   90.00
#
_symmetry.space_group_name_H-M   'P 1'
#
loop_
_entity.id
_entity.type
_entity.pdbx_description
1 polymer ?
#
loop_
_entity_poly.entity_id
_entity_poly.type
_entity_poly.pdbx_seq_one_letter_code
_entity_poly.pdbx_strand_id
1 'polypeptide(L)'
;MSHRSIFFRRRLRPARLWLALLGSFLMVLGLTSTAAYGRAAAPADAAADQVLTWTAGNPIDHYLSAPKTAVAGKATIVFENSEATGNTTGMPHTLTFSVSDPEFNNDVPLNLLANPGDDQGGKQTAEVTLSPGRYFYHCTMPGHEAMQGILTVTDGGGGEDTTAPETSAKVDGDKNADGAYIGQATVTLAATDEGSGVDTVEYAVGADGAWQPYTVPVVVNEVGSHAIRYRATDKAGNAAAEKTAEFTVAAPPTDDTTAPETSATVSGEKDDQGRYLGMATVTVTASDTGSGVNTIEYALGADGAWQAYAGPVMVHAVGAQKVRYRATDKAGNAAAEKAVDFTVVEPPTQDTTAPETSAKVEGDKNSDGAYLTSAKVTVTATDADSGVDKVEYSLDGGPYLAYTATVIVDRIGYHTVAHRATDKAGNTSEAKQTSFTIAQSGGVPAPNCPEFDERLTVIVGTVDTGVPNRITGNRCTINELIEDEKDWSSHALFLKHVDKVLDKLLTAGVIDAREHKKIYRAAKQSGIGKPGQNEGYSKLFDGTAASLAKWQQVGGGQFALNEADSSITSSTTVDGMGMLWFPGRQYGDFSLKLQWRDDAPGTGNANGGVFVRFPNVHDNPEEPNPEWVAIKYGHEIQVNDRPDGDMYKTGSVYGFDRVGLAGAGVTPKGTWNDYEIRVVDQHYSIYRNGVLLNEFDNTGGQVFEPPRGDDPGTDGRRYASGYIGLQVHSTSDVISYRDIRIKEL
;
A
#
# COMPACT_ATOMS: atom_id res chain seq x y z
N MET A 1 -31.42 -17.12 -74.01
CA MET A 1 -31.19 -18.58 -73.90
C MET A 1 -30.23 -18.78 -72.73
N SER A 2 -30.68 -19.38 -71.61
CA SER A 2 -30.74 -20.83 -71.36
C SER A 2 -29.34 -21.39 -71.05
N HIS A 3 -29.04 -22.01 -69.89
CA HIS A 3 -29.92 -22.41 -68.77
C HIS A 3 -29.10 -22.72 -67.49
N ARG A 4 -29.66 -22.40 -66.30
CA ARG A 4 -29.64 -23.20 -65.04
C ARG A 4 -28.28 -23.52 -64.33
N SER A 5 -28.16 -23.87 -63.05
CA SER A 5 -29.01 -23.80 -61.82
C SER A 5 -28.20 -24.38 -60.62
N ILE A 6 -28.47 -24.24 -59.30
CA ILE A 6 -29.24 -23.33 -58.40
C ILE A 6 -28.86 -23.65 -56.92
N PHE A 7 -29.24 -22.76 -55.98
CA PHE A 7 -29.63 -23.07 -54.57
C PHE A 7 -28.56 -23.50 -53.53
N PHE A 8 -28.79 -23.34 -52.21
CA PHE A 8 -29.95 -22.78 -51.47
C PHE A 8 -29.51 -21.97 -50.24
N ARG A 9 -30.21 -20.86 -49.93
CA ARG A 9 -30.21 -20.18 -48.62
C ARG A 9 -31.53 -20.50 -47.90
N ARG A 10 -31.52 -21.00 -46.65
CA ARG A 10 -32.73 -20.96 -45.80
C ARG A 10 -32.42 -20.54 -44.37
N ARG A 11 -33.28 -19.65 -43.85
CA ARG A 11 -33.31 -19.15 -42.46
C ARG A 11 -34.10 -20.11 -41.57
N LEU A 12 -33.78 -20.11 -40.27
CA LEU A 12 -34.78 -20.14 -39.19
C LEU A 12 -34.34 -19.20 -38.05
N ARG A 13 -35.31 -18.70 -37.27
CA ARG A 13 -35.28 -17.82 -36.08
C ARG A 13 -36.43 -18.32 -35.16
N PRO A 14 -36.69 -17.79 -33.94
CA PRO A 14 -35.81 -17.45 -32.81
C PRO A 14 -36.41 -17.86 -31.41
N ALA A 15 -35.65 -17.69 -30.32
CA ALA A 15 -36.11 -17.55 -28.91
C ALA A 15 -34.96 -16.84 -28.13
N ARG A 16 -35.06 -15.74 -27.35
CA ARG A 16 -36.15 -15.08 -26.57
C ARG A 16 -36.59 -15.98 -25.40
N LEU A 17 -36.39 -15.71 -24.11
CA LEU A 17 -36.34 -14.50 -23.24
C LEU A 17 -35.11 -14.60 -22.26
N TRP A 18 -34.74 -13.72 -21.30
CA TRP A 18 -35.12 -12.34 -20.87
C TRP A 18 -33.94 -11.60 -20.15
N LEU A 19 -34.24 -10.61 -19.29
CA LEU A 19 -33.36 -9.82 -18.40
C LEU A 19 -34.01 -9.66 -17.00
N ALA A 20 -33.22 -9.49 -15.93
CA ALA A 20 -33.47 -8.74 -14.67
C ALA A 20 -32.29 -9.05 -13.69
N LEU A 21 -31.50 -8.17 -13.07
CA LEU A 21 -31.48 -6.74 -12.71
C LEU A 21 -32.27 -6.32 -11.43
N LEU A 22 -31.52 -5.71 -10.49
CA LEU A 22 -31.89 -4.82 -9.36
C LEU A 22 -32.53 -5.39 -8.07
N GLY A 23 -32.08 -4.83 -6.94
CA GLY A 23 -32.67 -4.98 -5.59
C GLY A 23 -31.67 -4.63 -4.48
N SER A 24 -31.92 -3.55 -3.71
CA SER A 24 -30.98 -2.99 -2.72
C SER A 24 -31.52 -3.00 -1.28
N PHE A 25 -30.60 -2.83 -0.31
CA PHE A 25 -30.81 -2.26 1.05
C PHE A 25 -31.22 -3.18 2.24
N LEU A 26 -31.00 -2.64 3.46
CA LEU A 26 -30.89 -3.30 4.78
C LEU A 26 -32.17 -3.95 5.34
N MET A 27 -32.03 -5.04 6.13
CA MET A 27 -32.23 -5.05 7.60
C MET A 27 -31.99 -6.43 8.28
N VAL A 28 -31.11 -6.43 9.30
CA VAL A 28 -31.23 -6.99 10.68
C VAL A 28 -31.82 -8.40 10.97
N LEU A 29 -31.11 -9.11 11.88
CA LEU A 29 -31.48 -10.24 12.76
C LEU A 29 -31.56 -11.68 12.19
N GLY A 30 -30.83 -12.61 12.87
CA GLY A 30 -31.43 -13.89 13.28
C GLY A 30 -30.71 -15.21 12.94
N LEU A 31 -29.69 -15.55 13.75
CA LEU A 31 -29.42 -16.91 14.29
C LEU A 31 -29.10 -18.13 13.38
N THR A 32 -28.17 -18.95 13.91
CA THR A 32 -27.83 -20.35 13.56
C THR A 32 -27.14 -20.63 12.21
N SER A 33 -25.80 -20.71 12.25
CA SER A 33 -25.00 -21.46 11.27
C SER A 33 -24.89 -22.93 11.68
N THR A 34 -25.19 -23.84 10.75
CA THR A 34 -25.01 -25.29 10.91
C THR A 34 -23.56 -25.73 10.64
N ALA A 35 -23.16 -26.83 11.27
CA ALA A 35 -21.78 -27.32 11.34
C ALA A 35 -21.08 -27.56 9.98
N ALA A 36 -19.77 -27.28 9.95
CA ALA A 36 -18.83 -27.83 8.99
C ALA A 36 -18.08 -29.03 9.61
N TYR A 37 -17.94 -30.12 8.86
CA TYR A 37 -17.26 -31.34 9.33
C TYR A 37 -15.75 -31.13 9.52
N GLY A 38 -15.27 -31.34 10.74
CA GLY A 38 -13.85 -31.31 11.09
C GLY A 38 -13.15 -32.64 10.82
N ARG A 39 -11.87 -32.53 10.42
CA ARG A 39 -10.92 -33.64 10.24
C ARG A 39 -10.58 -34.26 11.60
N ALA A 40 -10.35 -35.58 11.64
CA ALA A 40 -10.13 -36.30 12.90
C ALA A 40 -8.93 -35.78 13.70
N ALA A 41 -9.12 -35.61 15.02
CA ALA A 41 -8.07 -35.31 15.99
C ALA A 41 -7.54 -36.61 16.63
N ALA A 42 -6.36 -36.52 17.23
CA ALA A 42 -5.62 -37.61 17.89
C ALA A 42 -6.33 -38.08 19.20
N PRO A 43 -5.93 -39.20 19.84
CA PRO A 43 -6.69 -39.79 20.93
C PRO A 43 -6.70 -38.90 22.17
N ALA A 44 -7.80 -38.94 22.92
CA ALA A 44 -7.92 -38.22 24.18
C ALA A 44 -7.13 -38.93 25.28
N ASP A 45 -6.25 -38.19 25.97
CA ASP A 45 -5.72 -38.61 27.26
C ASP A 45 -6.87 -38.75 28.28
N ALA A 46 -6.70 -39.68 29.21
CA ALA A 46 -7.75 -40.05 30.15
C ALA A 46 -8.04 -38.92 31.15
N ALA A 47 -9.22 -38.31 31.05
CA ALA A 47 -9.69 -37.32 32.03
C ALA A 47 -9.79 -37.98 33.42
N ALA A 48 -9.06 -37.44 34.39
CA ALA A 48 -9.26 -37.77 35.80
C ALA A 48 -10.60 -37.19 36.28
N ASP A 49 -11.41 -37.99 36.97
CA ASP A 49 -12.52 -37.51 37.81
C ASP A 49 -11.94 -37.20 39.20
N GLN A 50 -12.03 -35.94 39.66
CA GLN A 50 -11.51 -35.50 40.96
C GLN A 50 -12.57 -34.73 41.77
N VAL A 51 -12.49 -34.73 43.10
CA VAL A 51 -13.42 -33.99 43.96
C VAL A 51 -12.67 -32.87 44.70
N LEU A 52 -13.09 -31.63 44.49
CA LEU A 52 -12.44 -30.43 45.00
C LEU A 52 -13.37 -29.73 46.01
N THR A 53 -12.97 -29.64 47.28
CA THR A 53 -13.85 -29.14 48.36
C THR A 53 -13.36 -27.82 48.93
N TRP A 54 -14.21 -26.78 48.85
CA TRP A 54 -14.07 -25.52 49.57
C TRP A 54 -14.96 -25.55 50.82
N THR A 55 -14.49 -24.96 51.93
CA THR A 55 -15.28 -24.81 53.16
C THR A 55 -15.31 -23.37 53.64
N ALA A 56 -16.47 -22.93 54.11
CA ALA A 56 -16.69 -21.64 54.79
C ALA A 56 -17.33 -21.87 56.17
N GLY A 57 -17.30 -20.85 57.02
CA GLY A 57 -17.84 -20.87 58.37
C GLY A 57 -18.22 -19.45 58.80
N ASN A 58 -18.19 -19.17 60.10
CA ASN A 58 -18.44 -17.82 60.62
C ASN A 58 -17.49 -16.68 60.11
N PRO A 59 -16.22 -16.92 59.68
CA PRO A 59 -15.37 -15.84 59.17
C PRO A 59 -15.79 -15.29 57.80
N ILE A 60 -15.72 -13.97 57.65
CA ILE A 60 -16.06 -13.24 56.40
C ILE A 60 -14.84 -12.77 55.61
N ASP A 61 -13.63 -13.12 56.05
CA ASP A 61 -12.36 -12.64 55.49
C ASP A 61 -11.51 -13.74 54.83
N HIS A 62 -11.85 -15.02 55.02
CA HIS A 62 -11.20 -16.15 54.36
C HIS A 62 -12.12 -17.39 54.28
N TYR A 63 -11.88 -18.26 53.30
CA TYR A 63 -12.39 -19.64 53.34
C TYR A 63 -11.58 -20.45 54.36
N LEU A 64 -12.25 -21.32 55.12
CA LEU A 64 -11.59 -22.18 56.13
C LEU A 64 -10.66 -23.21 55.48
N SER A 65 -11.06 -23.75 54.33
CA SER A 65 -10.20 -24.54 53.46
C SER A 65 -10.56 -24.34 51.99
N ALA A 66 -9.56 -24.37 51.12
CA ALA A 66 -9.74 -24.36 49.69
C ALA A 66 -8.59 -25.15 49.01
N PRO A 67 -8.85 -25.88 47.92
CA PRO A 67 -7.80 -26.51 47.12
C PRO A 67 -6.90 -25.45 46.50
N LYS A 68 -5.58 -25.70 46.50
CA LYS A 68 -4.58 -24.83 45.85
C LYS A 68 -4.18 -25.33 44.46
N THR A 69 -4.28 -26.64 44.25
CA THR A 69 -3.94 -27.32 43.00
C THR A 69 -5.03 -28.31 42.60
N ALA A 70 -5.13 -28.56 41.30
CA ALA A 70 -5.99 -29.57 40.68
C ALA A 70 -5.34 -30.08 39.37
N VAL A 71 -5.91 -31.13 38.79
CA VAL A 71 -5.48 -31.68 37.49
C VAL A 71 -6.48 -31.30 36.40
N ALA A 72 -6.03 -31.11 35.16
CA ALA A 72 -6.91 -30.84 34.03
C ALA A 72 -7.81 -32.05 33.74
N GLY A 73 -9.09 -31.81 33.44
CA GLY A 73 -10.10 -32.86 33.31
C GLY A 73 -11.37 -32.57 34.09
N LYS A 74 -12.15 -33.61 34.41
CA LYS A 74 -13.43 -33.46 35.09
C LYS A 74 -13.23 -33.25 36.59
N ALA A 75 -14.08 -32.43 37.19
CA ALA A 75 -14.06 -32.20 38.62
C ALA A 75 -15.46 -31.98 39.20
N THR A 76 -15.77 -32.72 40.27
CA THR A 76 -16.86 -32.38 41.19
C THR A 76 -16.37 -31.30 42.14
N ILE A 77 -16.84 -30.07 41.95
CA ILE A 77 -16.69 -28.98 42.92
C ILE A 77 -17.70 -29.23 44.04
N VAL A 78 -17.23 -29.17 45.28
CA VAL A 78 -18.05 -29.20 46.49
C VAL A 78 -17.80 -27.90 47.25
N PHE A 79 -18.86 -27.20 47.64
CA PHE A 79 -18.77 -26.04 48.52
C PHE A 79 -19.65 -26.27 49.75
N GLU A 80 -19.05 -26.23 50.94
CA GLU A 80 -19.75 -26.50 52.20
C GLU A 80 -19.61 -25.33 53.18
N ASN A 81 -20.76 -24.82 53.61
CA ASN A 81 -20.95 -23.75 54.57
C ASN A 81 -22.09 -24.14 55.51
N SER A 82 -21.79 -25.01 56.47
CA SER A 82 -22.74 -25.71 57.33
C SER A 82 -22.43 -25.49 58.82
N GLU A 83 -23.31 -25.91 59.72
CA GLU A 83 -23.00 -25.95 61.16
C GLU A 83 -21.77 -26.86 61.43
N ALA A 84 -21.59 -27.92 60.64
CA ALA A 84 -20.46 -28.84 60.74
C ALA A 84 -19.12 -28.22 60.31
N THR A 85 -19.12 -27.25 59.39
CA THR A 85 -17.93 -26.43 59.07
C THR A 85 -17.78 -25.22 60.00
N GLY A 86 -18.61 -25.10 61.05
CA GLY A 86 -18.51 -24.05 62.06
C GLY A 86 -19.26 -22.76 61.70
N ASN A 87 -20.24 -22.80 60.78
CA ASN A 87 -21.18 -21.70 60.59
C ASN A 87 -22.35 -21.82 61.59
N THR A 88 -22.26 -21.10 62.70
CA THR A 88 -23.28 -21.05 63.76
C THR A 88 -24.10 -19.76 63.71
N THR A 89 -23.83 -18.88 62.75
CA THR A 89 -24.53 -17.60 62.56
C THR A 89 -25.68 -17.69 61.55
N GLY A 90 -25.72 -18.76 60.73
CA GLY A 90 -26.67 -18.89 59.62
C GLY A 90 -26.32 -18.00 58.42
N MET A 91 -25.08 -17.51 58.36
CA MET A 91 -24.64 -16.58 57.33
C MET A 91 -24.37 -17.33 56.01
N PRO A 92 -24.99 -16.93 54.88
CA PRO A 92 -24.69 -17.54 53.59
C PRO A 92 -23.37 -17.02 53.01
N HIS A 93 -22.67 -17.88 52.28
CA HIS A 93 -21.47 -17.54 51.51
C HIS A 93 -21.62 -18.03 50.07
N THR A 94 -20.86 -17.46 49.15
CA THR A 94 -20.75 -17.93 47.77
C THR A 94 -19.33 -18.37 47.43
N LEU A 95 -19.21 -19.34 46.52
CA LEU A 95 -17.99 -19.67 45.79
C LEU A 95 -18.19 -19.31 44.32
N THR A 96 -17.55 -18.25 43.86
CA THR A 96 -17.67 -17.74 42.48
C THR A 96 -16.31 -17.79 41.78
N PHE A 97 -16.22 -18.39 40.59
CA PHE A 97 -15.03 -18.28 39.73
C PHE A 97 -15.16 -17.03 38.85
N SER A 98 -14.09 -16.23 38.76
CA SER A 98 -14.07 -15.04 37.90
C SER A 98 -13.95 -15.44 36.43
N VAL A 99 -14.79 -14.84 35.59
CA VAL A 99 -14.75 -15.01 34.12
C VAL A 99 -14.49 -13.68 33.39
N SER A 100 -14.26 -12.60 34.13
CA SER A 100 -14.06 -11.24 33.59
C SER A 100 -12.61 -10.76 33.64
N ASP A 101 -11.73 -11.46 34.34
CA ASP A 101 -10.31 -11.11 34.46
C ASP A 101 -9.48 -11.91 33.44
N PRO A 102 -8.76 -11.25 32.50
CA PRO A 102 -7.95 -11.93 31.50
C PRO A 102 -6.66 -12.58 32.05
N GLU A 103 -6.27 -12.38 33.31
CA GLU A 103 -5.15 -13.12 33.93
C GLU A 103 -5.52 -14.58 34.25
N PHE A 104 -6.82 -14.91 34.32
CA PHE A 104 -7.32 -16.20 34.80
C PHE A 104 -8.19 -16.91 33.75
N ASN A 105 -8.27 -18.24 33.88
CA ASN A 105 -9.12 -19.09 33.05
C ASN A 105 -10.59 -18.71 33.24
N ASN A 106 -11.28 -18.39 32.14
CA ASN A 106 -12.67 -17.91 32.11
C ASN A 106 -13.67 -18.92 31.51
N ASP A 107 -13.23 -20.16 31.29
CA ASP A 107 -13.98 -21.24 30.65
C ASP A 107 -14.94 -21.98 31.61
N VAL A 108 -14.82 -21.75 32.92
CA VAL A 108 -15.66 -22.37 33.97
C VAL A 108 -16.49 -21.31 34.71
N PRO A 109 -17.72 -21.00 34.25
CA PRO A 109 -18.63 -20.06 34.91
C PRO A 109 -19.30 -20.70 36.14
N LEU A 110 -18.58 -20.76 37.26
CA LEU A 110 -19.06 -21.30 38.53
C LEU A 110 -19.59 -20.21 39.47
N ASN A 111 -20.78 -20.42 40.05
CA ASN A 111 -21.27 -19.63 41.18
C ASN A 111 -22.17 -20.49 42.10
N LEU A 112 -21.67 -20.89 43.27
CA LEU A 112 -22.40 -21.72 44.24
C LEU A 112 -22.72 -20.92 45.51
N LEU A 113 -24.00 -20.81 45.87
CA LEU A 113 -24.48 -20.19 47.11
C LEU A 113 -24.81 -21.27 48.14
N ALA A 114 -24.13 -21.26 49.29
CA ALA A 114 -24.34 -22.24 50.36
C ALA A 114 -24.82 -21.54 51.65
N ASN A 115 -25.97 -21.95 52.18
CA ASN A 115 -26.59 -21.40 53.38
C ASN A 115 -26.81 -22.52 54.42
N PRO A 116 -26.30 -22.42 55.67
CA PRO A 116 -26.47 -23.47 56.67
C PRO A 116 -27.93 -23.88 56.95
N GLY A 117 -28.89 -22.99 56.68
CA GLY A 117 -30.32 -23.24 56.83
C GLY A 117 -31.08 -23.57 55.53
N ASP A 118 -30.40 -23.87 54.43
CA ASP A 118 -31.05 -24.37 53.21
C ASP A 118 -31.40 -25.87 53.26
N ASP A 119 -32.24 -26.33 52.34
CA ASP A 119 -32.69 -27.73 52.27
C ASP A 119 -31.55 -28.74 52.02
N GLN A 120 -30.35 -28.25 51.65
CA GLN A 120 -29.13 -29.06 51.45
C GLN A 120 -28.17 -28.97 52.64
N GLY A 121 -28.58 -28.33 53.75
CA GLY A 121 -27.76 -28.16 54.96
C GLY A 121 -26.51 -27.30 54.75
N GLY A 122 -26.54 -26.40 53.77
CA GLY A 122 -25.40 -25.56 53.42
C GLY A 122 -24.33 -26.27 52.59
N LYS A 123 -24.68 -27.31 51.83
CA LYS A 123 -23.75 -28.01 50.93
C LYS A 123 -24.22 -27.94 49.48
N GLN A 124 -23.34 -27.47 48.59
CA GLN A 124 -23.59 -27.38 47.15
C GLN A 124 -22.55 -28.15 46.36
N THR A 125 -22.93 -28.65 45.18
CA THR A 125 -22.03 -29.41 44.29
C THR A 125 -22.25 -29.04 42.82
N ALA A 126 -21.18 -28.97 42.03
CA ALA A 126 -21.25 -28.79 40.58
C ALA A 126 -20.19 -29.64 39.86
N GLU A 127 -20.57 -30.18 38.70
CA GLU A 127 -19.63 -30.83 37.77
C GLU A 127 -19.05 -29.80 36.81
N VAL A 128 -17.72 -29.73 36.69
CA VAL A 128 -17.00 -28.85 35.77
C VAL A 128 -15.92 -29.63 35.01
N THR A 129 -15.44 -29.06 33.90
CA THR A 129 -14.19 -29.49 33.26
C THR A 129 -13.17 -28.38 33.45
N LEU A 130 -12.06 -28.67 34.11
CA LEU A 130 -10.97 -27.73 34.33
C LEU A 130 -9.94 -27.84 33.18
N SER A 131 -9.61 -26.71 32.57
CA SER A 131 -8.46 -26.60 31.67
C SER A 131 -7.19 -26.29 32.47
N PRO A 132 -5.98 -26.61 31.95
CA PRO A 132 -4.73 -26.19 32.55
C PRO A 132 -4.67 -24.65 32.70
N GLY A 133 -4.06 -24.14 33.77
CA GLY A 133 -3.96 -22.70 34.02
C GLY A 133 -4.29 -22.30 35.46
N ARG A 134 -4.82 -21.08 35.65
CA ARG A 134 -5.14 -20.53 36.98
C ARG A 134 -6.58 -20.04 37.01
N TYR A 135 -7.36 -20.47 37.99
CA TYR A 135 -8.70 -19.95 38.27
C TYR A 135 -8.66 -19.07 39.51
N PHE A 136 -9.21 -17.87 39.43
CA PHE A 136 -9.42 -16.99 40.59
C PHE A 136 -10.84 -17.19 41.13
N TYR A 137 -10.95 -17.55 42.41
CA TYR A 137 -12.23 -17.73 43.11
C TYR A 137 -12.41 -16.70 44.22
N HIS A 138 -13.64 -16.23 44.40
CA HIS A 138 -13.98 -15.22 45.41
C HIS A 138 -15.42 -15.40 45.92
N CYS A 139 -15.71 -14.83 47.09
CA CYS A 139 -17.06 -14.66 47.61
C CYS A 139 -17.64 -13.34 47.06
N THR A 140 -18.89 -13.40 46.61
CA THR A 140 -19.65 -12.28 46.04
C THR A 140 -20.64 -11.66 47.03
N MET A 141 -20.65 -12.13 48.28
CA MET A 141 -21.48 -11.57 49.35
C MET A 141 -20.94 -10.19 49.79
N PRO A 142 -21.78 -9.14 49.88
CA PRO A 142 -21.35 -7.81 50.32
C PRO A 142 -20.70 -7.83 51.72
N GLY A 143 -19.51 -7.25 51.86
CA GLY A 143 -18.71 -7.26 53.08
C GLY A 143 -17.81 -8.49 53.26
N HIS A 144 -17.81 -9.43 52.30
CA HIS A 144 -16.99 -10.66 52.34
C HIS A 144 -15.84 -10.62 51.31
N GLU A 145 -15.46 -9.43 50.82
CA GLU A 145 -14.61 -9.25 49.64
C GLU A 145 -13.18 -9.81 49.80
N ALA A 146 -12.74 -10.04 51.04
CA ALA A 146 -11.44 -10.66 51.32
C ALA A 146 -11.44 -12.20 51.16
N MET A 147 -12.60 -12.86 51.10
CA MET A 147 -12.71 -14.30 50.85
C MET A 147 -12.41 -14.64 49.40
N GLN A 148 -11.13 -14.79 49.07
CA GLN A 148 -10.66 -15.04 47.71
C GLN A 148 -9.42 -15.94 47.68
N GLY A 149 -9.10 -16.51 46.52
CA GLY A 149 -7.91 -17.32 46.32
C GLY A 149 -7.73 -17.78 44.87
N ILE A 150 -6.69 -18.57 44.65
CA ILE A 150 -6.29 -19.06 43.34
C ILE A 150 -6.17 -20.59 43.37
N LEU A 151 -6.74 -21.24 42.35
CA LEU A 151 -6.58 -22.66 42.06
C LEU A 151 -5.68 -22.80 40.82
N THR A 152 -4.57 -23.51 40.94
CA THR A 152 -3.67 -23.81 39.81
C THR A 152 -3.95 -25.21 39.27
N VAL A 153 -4.29 -25.33 38.00
CA VAL A 153 -4.60 -26.60 37.33
C VAL A 153 -3.42 -27.02 36.46
N THR A 154 -2.88 -28.21 36.70
CA THR A 154 -1.75 -28.78 35.94
C THR A 154 -2.20 -29.89 35.00
N ASP A 155 -1.39 -30.22 33.99
CA ASP A 155 -1.64 -31.30 33.02
C ASP A 155 -1.53 -32.74 33.59
N GLY A 156 -1.59 -32.92 34.92
CA GLY A 156 -1.71 -34.23 35.56
C GLY A 156 -0.42 -35.02 35.81
N GLY A 157 0.72 -34.61 35.26
CA GLY A 157 2.04 -35.12 35.66
C GLY A 157 2.57 -34.39 36.90
N GLY A 158 2.76 -35.08 38.04
CA GLY A 158 3.05 -34.37 39.29
C GLY A 158 3.41 -35.20 40.53
N GLY A 159 3.95 -36.40 40.37
CA GLY A 159 4.97 -36.90 41.30
C GLY A 159 6.33 -36.74 40.61
N GLU A 160 7.39 -36.37 41.35
CA GLU A 160 8.75 -36.42 40.78
C GLU A 160 9.10 -37.88 40.51
N ASP A 161 9.01 -38.27 39.24
CA ASP A 161 9.60 -39.51 38.76
C ASP A 161 11.12 -39.32 38.65
N THR A 162 11.86 -40.22 39.29
CA THR A 162 13.33 -40.22 39.33
C THR A 162 13.91 -41.48 38.68
N THR A 163 13.11 -42.24 37.94
CA THR A 163 13.48 -43.54 37.38
C THR A 163 13.71 -43.41 35.88
N ALA A 164 14.92 -43.65 35.41
CA ALA A 164 15.20 -43.57 33.98
C ALA A 164 14.60 -44.77 33.19
N PRO A 165 14.17 -44.56 31.92
CA PRO A 165 13.60 -45.63 31.10
C PRO A 165 14.51 -46.85 30.91
N GLU A 166 13.90 -48.03 30.78
CA GLU A 166 14.60 -49.20 30.28
C GLU A 166 14.54 -49.29 28.75
N THR A 167 15.71 -49.33 28.11
CA THR A 167 15.87 -49.42 26.65
C THR A 167 16.28 -50.82 26.17
N SER A 168 15.82 -51.21 24.98
CA SER A 168 16.23 -52.46 24.31
C SER A 168 16.30 -52.29 22.79
N ALA A 169 17.06 -53.17 22.13
CA ALA A 169 17.23 -53.20 20.69
C ALA A 169 17.14 -54.64 20.15
N LYS A 170 16.49 -54.81 18.99
CA LYS A 170 16.40 -56.06 18.25
C LYS A 170 16.93 -55.84 16.82
N VAL A 171 17.80 -56.72 16.35
CA VAL A 171 18.34 -56.69 14.98
C VAL A 171 17.81 -57.90 14.19
N ASP A 172 17.03 -57.64 13.15
CA ASP A 172 16.39 -58.65 12.28
C ASP A 172 16.94 -58.62 10.85
N GLY A 173 16.85 -59.75 10.16
CA GLY A 173 17.27 -59.94 8.76
C GLY A 173 17.79 -61.37 8.52
N ASP A 174 17.88 -61.77 7.25
CA ASP A 174 18.43 -63.07 6.84
C ASP A 174 19.93 -63.13 7.15
N LYS A 175 20.44 -64.29 7.61
CA LYS A 175 21.85 -64.46 7.99
C LYS A 175 22.55 -65.52 7.16
N ASN A 176 23.84 -65.31 6.91
CA ASN A 176 24.74 -66.34 6.38
C ASN A 176 25.20 -67.31 7.50
N ALA A 177 25.99 -68.32 7.14
CA ALA A 177 26.48 -69.33 8.08
C ALA A 177 27.39 -68.75 9.20
N ASP A 178 28.03 -67.61 8.94
CA ASP A 178 28.91 -66.90 9.89
C ASP A 178 28.14 -65.92 10.80
N GLY A 179 26.82 -65.80 10.61
CA GLY A 179 25.93 -64.94 11.42
C GLY A 179 25.81 -63.49 10.95
N ALA A 180 26.45 -63.12 9.84
CA ALA A 180 26.31 -61.79 9.23
C ALA A 180 25.00 -61.69 8.42
N TYR A 181 24.35 -60.52 8.50
CA TYR A 181 23.09 -60.23 7.81
C TYR A 181 23.31 -60.06 6.30
N ILE A 182 22.50 -60.70 5.46
CA ILE A 182 22.69 -60.71 4.00
C ILE A 182 21.95 -59.52 3.40
N GLY A 183 22.69 -58.62 2.75
CA GLY A 183 22.17 -57.44 2.05
C GLY A 183 21.68 -56.31 2.94
N GLN A 184 21.03 -56.60 4.07
CA GLN A 184 20.60 -55.60 5.04
C GLN A 184 20.30 -56.20 6.43
N ALA A 185 20.40 -55.36 7.45
CA ALA A 185 19.87 -55.59 8.79
C ALA A 185 18.86 -54.49 9.16
N THR A 186 17.82 -54.83 9.93
CA THR A 186 16.83 -53.88 10.45
C THR A 186 16.91 -53.83 11.96
N VAL A 187 17.19 -52.65 12.53
CA VAL A 187 17.28 -52.41 13.97
C VAL A 187 15.98 -51.78 14.46
N THR A 188 15.27 -52.50 15.32
CA THR A 188 14.09 -52.01 16.03
C THR A 188 14.48 -51.67 17.47
N LEU A 189 14.24 -50.43 17.89
CA LEU A 189 14.43 -49.98 19.26
C LEU A 189 13.10 -49.94 20.01
N ALA A 190 13.15 -50.19 21.31
CA ALA A 190 12.03 -50.03 22.22
C ALA A 190 12.51 -49.45 23.56
N ALA A 191 11.66 -48.65 24.19
CA ALA A 191 11.88 -48.14 25.54
C ALA A 191 10.57 -48.22 26.33
N THR A 192 10.69 -48.49 27.63
CA THR A 192 9.58 -48.52 28.58
C THR A 192 9.97 -47.77 29.83
N ASP A 193 9.03 -47.04 30.40
CA ASP A 193 9.15 -46.43 31.72
C ASP A 193 7.84 -46.64 32.49
N GLU A 194 7.95 -46.88 33.80
CA GLU A 194 6.80 -47.13 34.70
C GLU A 194 6.35 -45.89 35.48
N GLY A 195 7.13 -44.79 35.44
CA GLY A 195 6.85 -43.55 36.14
C GLY A 195 6.13 -42.52 35.28
N SER A 196 6.88 -41.58 34.72
CA SER A 196 6.38 -40.47 33.90
C SER A 196 6.13 -40.85 32.43
N GLY A 197 6.64 -42.02 32.01
CA GLY A 197 6.54 -42.55 30.65
C GLY A 197 7.62 -41.97 29.74
N VAL A 198 7.95 -42.71 28.68
CA VAL A 198 8.99 -42.31 27.72
C VAL A 198 8.56 -41.05 26.94
N ASP A 199 9.45 -40.05 26.89
CA ASP A 199 9.33 -38.84 26.08
C ASP A 199 10.05 -39.00 24.74
N THR A 200 11.33 -39.39 24.79
CA THR A 200 12.19 -39.53 23.61
C THR A 200 12.88 -40.88 23.55
N VAL A 201 13.06 -41.40 22.34
CA VAL A 201 14.00 -42.48 22.00
C VAL A 201 14.90 -41.96 20.88
N GLU A 202 16.20 -42.11 21.04
CA GLU A 202 17.19 -41.63 20.07
C GLU A 202 18.21 -42.72 19.73
N TYR A 203 18.76 -42.63 18.52
CA TYR A 203 19.86 -43.49 18.06
C TYR A 203 20.98 -42.68 17.38
N ALA A 204 22.17 -43.26 17.34
CA ALA A 204 23.32 -42.75 16.61
C ALA A 204 24.01 -43.90 15.86
N VAL A 205 24.43 -43.65 14.62
CA VAL A 205 25.10 -44.63 13.75
C VAL A 205 26.61 -44.50 13.92
N GLY A 206 27.28 -45.59 14.31
CA GLY A 206 28.72 -45.63 14.58
C GLY A 206 29.12 -44.96 15.91
N ALA A 207 30.40 -45.07 16.26
CA ALA A 207 30.94 -44.57 17.53
C ALA A 207 30.79 -43.05 17.72
N ASP A 208 30.98 -42.27 16.64
CA ASP A 208 30.97 -40.80 16.68
C ASP A 208 29.73 -40.17 16.02
N GLY A 209 28.71 -40.98 15.68
CA GLY A 209 27.49 -40.49 15.02
C GLY A 209 26.70 -39.48 15.86
N ALA A 210 26.04 -38.54 15.16
CA ALA A 210 25.08 -37.63 15.80
C ALA A 210 23.80 -38.37 16.21
N TRP A 211 23.20 -37.95 17.32
CA TRP A 211 21.91 -38.45 17.80
C TRP A 211 20.77 -38.03 16.88
N GLN A 212 19.84 -38.95 16.62
CA GLN A 212 18.67 -38.80 15.77
C GLN A 212 17.43 -39.37 16.48
N PRO A 213 16.25 -38.75 16.35
CA PRO A 213 15.02 -39.28 16.94
C PRO A 213 14.61 -40.60 16.27
N TYR A 214 14.35 -41.62 17.06
CA TYR A 214 13.88 -42.92 16.59
C TYR A 214 12.36 -42.87 16.35
N THR A 215 11.95 -42.85 15.09
CA THR A 215 10.53 -42.81 14.69
C THR A 215 10.08 -44.03 13.88
N VAL A 216 11.03 -44.75 13.26
CA VAL A 216 10.85 -45.99 12.49
C VAL A 216 12.08 -46.89 12.65
N PRO A 217 11.98 -48.21 12.42
CA PRO A 217 13.13 -49.11 12.44
C PRO A 217 14.25 -48.66 11.49
N VAL A 218 15.50 -48.74 11.96
CA VAL A 218 16.69 -48.29 11.23
C VAL A 218 17.18 -49.41 10.32
N VAL A 219 17.16 -49.21 9.01
CA VAL A 219 17.67 -50.18 8.02
C VAL A 219 19.11 -49.84 7.65
N VAL A 220 20.00 -50.82 7.76
CA VAL A 220 21.42 -50.70 7.37
C VAL A 220 21.73 -51.75 6.32
N ASN A 221 22.09 -51.30 5.12
CA ASN A 221 22.36 -52.12 3.93
C ASN A 221 23.80 -51.98 3.39
N GLU A 222 24.63 -51.16 4.04
CA GLU A 222 26.06 -51.06 3.74
C GLU A 222 26.80 -52.32 4.23
N VAL A 223 27.72 -52.85 3.42
CA VAL A 223 28.51 -54.03 3.79
C VAL A 223 29.62 -53.65 4.77
N GLY A 224 29.69 -54.33 5.91
CA GLY A 224 30.67 -54.03 6.96
C GLY A 224 30.18 -54.36 8.36
N SER A 225 30.97 -53.95 9.36
CA SER A 225 30.57 -54.02 10.78
C SER A 225 29.97 -52.69 11.22
N HIS A 226 28.86 -52.76 11.93
CA HIS A 226 28.01 -51.64 12.29
C HIS A 226 27.68 -51.65 13.79
N ALA A 227 27.55 -50.45 14.34
CA ALA A 227 27.13 -50.23 15.72
C ALA A 227 26.03 -49.17 15.72
N ILE A 228 24.88 -49.48 16.32
CA ILE A 228 23.82 -48.51 16.62
C ILE A 228 23.82 -48.26 18.12
N ARG A 229 24.17 -47.03 18.51
CA ARG A 229 24.07 -46.55 19.90
C ARG A 229 22.66 -46.02 20.12
N TYR A 230 22.05 -46.29 21.26
CA TYR A 230 20.66 -45.91 21.55
C TYR A 230 20.46 -45.51 23.01
N ARG A 231 19.55 -44.55 23.23
CA ARG A 231 19.15 -44.02 24.54
C ARG A 231 17.68 -43.58 24.52
N ALA A 232 17.13 -43.30 25.69
CA ALA A 232 15.80 -42.75 25.86
C ALA A 232 15.75 -41.77 27.05
N THR A 233 14.78 -40.87 27.05
CA THR A 233 14.48 -39.97 28.18
C THR A 233 13.00 -40.09 28.50
N ASP A 234 12.65 -40.05 29.78
CA ASP A 234 11.25 -39.95 30.23
C ASP A 234 10.73 -38.49 30.23
N LYS A 235 9.45 -38.31 30.56
CA LYS A 235 8.80 -36.99 30.63
C LYS A 235 9.17 -36.17 31.88
N ALA A 236 9.80 -36.76 32.88
CA ALA A 236 10.39 -36.05 34.02
C ALA A 236 11.84 -35.59 33.75
N GLY A 237 12.46 -36.08 32.68
CA GLY A 237 13.81 -35.74 32.23
C GLY A 237 14.91 -36.71 32.66
N ASN A 238 14.59 -37.89 33.23
CA ASN A 238 15.64 -38.87 33.53
C ASN A 238 16.06 -39.61 32.26
N ALA A 239 17.37 -39.65 32.02
CA ALA A 239 17.96 -40.24 30.82
C ALA A 239 18.46 -41.67 31.09
N ALA A 240 18.04 -42.61 30.25
CA ALA A 240 18.53 -43.99 30.25
C ALA A 240 20.02 -44.05 29.90
N ALA A 241 20.74 -45.02 30.50
CA ALA A 241 22.11 -45.30 30.11
C ALA A 241 22.20 -45.71 28.63
N GLU A 242 23.20 -45.17 27.94
CA GLU A 242 23.48 -45.49 26.54
C GLU A 242 23.83 -46.98 26.38
N LYS A 243 23.20 -47.63 25.40
CA LYS A 243 23.45 -49.02 25.02
C LYS A 243 23.82 -49.10 23.54
N THR A 244 24.51 -50.16 23.14
CA THR A 244 24.95 -50.38 21.74
C THR A 244 24.44 -51.72 21.23
N ALA A 245 23.96 -51.75 19.98
CA ALA A 245 23.68 -52.97 19.23
C ALA A 245 24.71 -53.09 18.09
N GLU A 246 25.52 -54.16 18.11
CA GLU A 246 26.55 -54.42 17.11
C GLU A 246 26.14 -55.57 16.17
N PHE A 247 26.43 -55.44 14.88
CA PHE A 247 26.16 -56.45 13.87
C PHE A 247 27.04 -56.29 12.63
N THR A 248 27.07 -57.30 11.76
CA THR A 248 27.78 -57.26 10.48
C THR A 248 26.79 -57.50 9.35
N VAL A 249 26.91 -56.73 8.26
CA VAL A 249 26.17 -56.93 7.00
C VAL A 249 27.15 -57.43 5.94
N ALA A 250 26.78 -58.49 5.23
CA ALA A 250 27.51 -59.06 4.10
C ALA A 250 26.76 -58.78 2.79
N ALA A 251 27.49 -58.65 1.68
CA ALA A 251 26.86 -58.54 0.36
C ALA A 251 26.00 -59.78 0.05
N PRO A 252 24.86 -59.64 -0.65
CA PRO A 252 24.22 -60.78 -1.30
C PRO A 252 25.19 -61.38 -2.33
N PRO A 253 25.25 -62.71 -2.50
CA PRO A 253 25.98 -63.30 -3.61
C PRO A 253 25.37 -62.82 -4.94
N THR A 254 26.21 -62.27 -5.82
CA THR A 254 25.83 -61.81 -7.16
C THR A 254 26.79 -62.38 -8.20
N ASP A 255 26.24 -62.84 -9.33
CA ASP A 255 26.99 -63.33 -10.49
C ASP A 255 27.28 -62.21 -11.51
N ASP A 256 27.03 -60.95 -11.14
CA ASP A 256 27.18 -59.79 -12.02
C ASP A 256 28.66 -59.48 -12.33
N THR A 257 28.95 -59.45 -13.64
CA THR A 257 30.27 -59.22 -14.22
C THR A 257 30.25 -58.11 -15.29
N THR A 258 29.13 -57.37 -15.37
CA THR A 258 28.92 -56.30 -16.35
C THR A 258 29.09 -54.94 -15.70
N ALA A 259 29.95 -54.10 -16.26
CA ALA A 259 30.18 -52.75 -15.73
C ALA A 259 29.08 -51.75 -16.16
N PRO A 260 28.79 -50.71 -15.35
CA PRO A 260 27.79 -49.70 -15.69
C PRO A 260 28.04 -48.98 -17.03
N GLU A 261 26.98 -48.61 -17.71
CA GLU A 261 27.03 -47.66 -18.82
C GLU A 261 26.86 -46.22 -18.32
N THR A 262 27.79 -45.33 -18.72
CA THR A 262 27.80 -43.91 -18.34
C THR A 262 27.54 -42.99 -19.54
N SER A 263 26.89 -41.85 -19.31
CA SER A 263 26.76 -40.77 -20.32
C SER A 263 26.73 -39.39 -19.66
N ALA A 264 26.99 -38.33 -20.44
CA ALA A 264 26.91 -36.95 -19.96
C ALA A 264 26.34 -35.98 -21.02
N THR A 265 25.61 -34.98 -20.56
CA THR A 265 25.08 -33.87 -21.37
C THR A 265 25.61 -32.53 -20.89
N VAL A 266 25.78 -31.58 -21.82
CA VAL A 266 26.23 -30.21 -21.50
C VAL A 266 25.17 -29.21 -21.96
N SER A 267 24.77 -28.29 -21.08
CA SER A 267 23.72 -27.29 -21.31
C SER A 267 24.12 -25.90 -20.81
N GLY A 268 23.59 -24.86 -21.45
CA GLY A 268 23.87 -23.45 -21.17
C GLY A 268 23.55 -22.59 -22.39
N GLU A 269 23.54 -21.28 -22.22
CA GLU A 269 23.40 -20.31 -23.31
C GLU A 269 24.64 -20.35 -24.23
N LYS A 270 24.46 -20.10 -25.53
CA LYS A 270 25.54 -20.21 -26.54
C LYS A 270 25.55 -19.02 -27.49
N ASP A 271 26.75 -18.69 -27.98
CA ASP A 271 26.92 -17.84 -29.15
C ASP A 271 26.62 -18.57 -30.47
N ASP A 272 26.64 -17.82 -31.57
CA ASP A 272 26.47 -18.33 -32.94
C ASP A 272 27.54 -19.36 -33.36
N GLN A 273 28.65 -19.45 -32.63
CA GLN A 273 29.71 -20.45 -32.83
C GLN A 273 29.53 -21.69 -31.94
N GLY A 274 28.47 -21.74 -31.12
CA GLY A 274 28.14 -22.86 -30.24
C GLY A 274 28.95 -22.93 -28.94
N ARG A 275 29.72 -21.88 -28.61
CA ARG A 275 30.49 -21.76 -27.35
C ARG A 275 29.57 -21.24 -26.25
N TYR A 276 29.76 -21.71 -25.03
CA TYR A 276 28.90 -21.37 -23.90
C TYR A 276 29.21 -19.97 -23.34
N LEU A 277 28.19 -19.15 -23.11
CA LEU A 277 28.35 -17.80 -22.57
C LEU A 277 28.38 -17.83 -21.03
N GLY A 278 29.50 -17.40 -20.44
CA GLY A 278 29.73 -17.27 -18.99
C GLY A 278 29.82 -18.58 -18.20
N MET A 279 29.05 -19.62 -18.55
CA MET A 279 29.09 -20.93 -17.91
C MET A 279 28.49 -22.04 -18.77
N ALA A 280 28.88 -23.29 -18.48
CA ALA A 280 28.17 -24.48 -18.92
C ALA A 280 27.85 -25.39 -17.73
N THR A 281 26.77 -26.16 -17.81
CA THR A 281 26.36 -27.16 -16.83
C THR A 281 26.51 -28.55 -17.42
N VAL A 282 27.25 -29.44 -16.74
CA VAL A 282 27.44 -30.85 -17.14
C VAL A 282 26.60 -31.75 -16.24
N THR A 283 25.71 -32.54 -16.82
CA THR A 283 24.93 -33.56 -16.11
C THR A 283 25.44 -34.94 -16.50
N VAL A 284 25.90 -35.73 -15.53
CA VAL A 284 26.35 -37.12 -15.70
C VAL A 284 25.22 -38.07 -15.29
N THR A 285 25.11 -39.19 -15.99
CA THR A 285 24.20 -40.29 -15.69
C THR A 285 24.93 -41.63 -15.80
N ALA A 286 24.48 -42.62 -15.03
CA ALA A 286 24.94 -44.00 -15.13
C ALA A 286 23.75 -44.95 -14.97
N SER A 287 23.81 -46.09 -15.64
CA SER A 287 22.84 -47.18 -15.53
C SER A 287 23.55 -48.52 -15.55
N ASP A 288 23.09 -49.44 -14.71
CA ASP A 288 23.51 -50.84 -14.73
C ASP A 288 22.26 -51.74 -14.62
N THR A 289 22.32 -52.91 -15.25
CA THR A 289 21.21 -53.87 -15.33
C THR A 289 21.41 -55.13 -14.47
N GLY A 290 22.58 -55.29 -13.84
CA GLY A 290 22.90 -56.40 -12.94
C GLY A 290 22.68 -56.01 -11.47
N SER A 291 23.76 -55.65 -10.79
CA SER A 291 23.79 -55.30 -9.38
C SER A 291 23.37 -53.85 -9.07
N GLY A 292 23.30 -53.01 -10.11
CA GLY A 292 22.93 -51.60 -10.05
C GLY A 292 24.11 -50.69 -9.70
N VAL A 293 24.00 -49.42 -10.09
CA VAL A 293 25.05 -48.42 -9.84
C VAL A 293 25.28 -48.23 -8.33
N ASN A 294 26.55 -48.17 -7.95
CA ASN A 294 27.05 -47.91 -6.60
C ASN A 294 27.62 -46.49 -6.49
N THR A 295 28.57 -46.13 -7.36
CA THR A 295 29.17 -44.79 -7.38
C THR A 295 29.15 -44.16 -8.76
N ILE A 296 29.09 -42.83 -8.81
CA ILE A 296 29.39 -42.00 -9.98
C ILE A 296 30.41 -40.96 -9.54
N GLU A 297 31.47 -40.76 -10.33
CA GLU A 297 32.52 -39.78 -10.07
C GLU A 297 32.79 -38.93 -11.31
N TYR A 298 33.24 -37.69 -11.10
CA TYR A 298 33.70 -36.79 -12.14
C TYR A 298 35.05 -36.14 -11.79
N ALA A 299 35.75 -35.61 -12.79
CA ALA A 299 36.97 -34.83 -12.62
C ALA A 299 37.02 -33.68 -13.64
N LEU A 300 37.48 -32.50 -13.20
CA LEU A 300 37.64 -31.32 -14.05
C LEU A 300 39.04 -31.27 -14.68
N GLY A 301 39.12 -30.99 -15.98
CA GLY A 301 40.38 -30.98 -16.74
C GLY A 301 40.96 -32.38 -17.00
N ALA A 302 42.11 -32.43 -17.68
CA ALA A 302 42.77 -33.68 -18.05
C ALA A 302 43.33 -34.46 -16.83
N ASP A 303 43.84 -33.74 -15.83
CA ASP A 303 44.58 -34.32 -14.69
C ASP A 303 43.92 -34.06 -13.32
N GLY A 304 42.68 -33.52 -13.31
CA GLY A 304 41.96 -33.23 -12.06
C GLY A 304 41.70 -34.46 -11.19
N ALA A 305 41.57 -34.22 -9.88
CA ALA A 305 41.17 -35.24 -8.92
C ALA A 305 39.71 -35.69 -9.14
N TRP A 306 39.45 -36.97 -8.87
CA TRP A 306 38.10 -37.53 -8.86
C TRP A 306 37.28 -37.03 -7.67
N GLN A 307 36.02 -36.72 -7.92
CA GLN A 307 35.04 -36.23 -6.96
C GLN A 307 33.73 -37.01 -7.12
N ALA A 308 33.06 -37.31 -6.01
CA ALA A 308 31.74 -37.95 -6.05
C ALA A 308 30.73 -37.03 -6.75
N TYR A 309 29.96 -37.59 -7.69
CA TYR A 309 28.94 -36.85 -8.44
C TYR A 309 27.63 -36.82 -7.65
N ALA A 310 27.36 -35.70 -6.99
CA ALA A 310 26.13 -35.48 -6.21
C ALA A 310 25.03 -34.70 -6.99
N GLY A 311 25.34 -34.17 -8.17
CA GLY A 311 24.43 -33.37 -8.99
C GLY A 311 25.14 -32.65 -10.14
N PRO A 312 24.42 -31.90 -10.99
CA PRO A 312 24.98 -31.23 -12.16
C PRO A 312 26.14 -30.28 -11.82
N VAL A 313 27.22 -30.35 -12.61
CA VAL A 313 28.47 -29.63 -12.37
C VAL A 313 28.49 -28.34 -13.20
N MET A 314 28.57 -27.19 -12.53
CA MET A 314 28.67 -25.88 -13.19
C MET A 314 30.13 -25.50 -13.41
N VAL A 315 30.47 -25.15 -14.66
CA VAL A 315 31.83 -24.76 -15.07
C VAL A 315 31.79 -23.33 -15.60
N HIS A 316 32.35 -22.41 -14.81
CA HIS A 316 32.44 -20.97 -15.10
C HIS A 316 33.78 -20.54 -15.71
N ALA A 317 34.78 -21.43 -15.74
CA ALA A 317 36.10 -21.11 -16.24
C ALA A 317 36.07 -20.88 -17.76
N VAL A 318 36.49 -19.69 -18.20
CA VAL A 318 36.62 -19.33 -19.62
C VAL A 318 37.73 -20.15 -20.28
N GLY A 319 37.55 -20.48 -21.56
CA GLY A 319 38.47 -21.30 -22.36
C GLY A 319 37.92 -22.69 -22.66
N ALA A 320 38.79 -23.57 -23.18
CA ALA A 320 38.47 -24.96 -23.44
C ALA A 320 38.40 -25.76 -22.12
N GLN A 321 37.29 -26.45 -21.91
CA GLN A 321 36.95 -27.20 -20.71
C GLN A 321 36.76 -28.67 -21.03
N LYS A 322 37.20 -29.54 -20.11
CA LYS A 322 37.02 -30.99 -20.16
C LYS A 322 36.42 -31.45 -18.84
N VAL A 323 35.39 -32.29 -18.88
CA VAL A 323 34.87 -33.00 -17.71
C VAL A 323 34.92 -34.50 -17.98
N ARG A 324 35.68 -35.21 -17.15
CA ARG A 324 35.86 -36.68 -17.19
C ARG A 324 34.90 -37.31 -16.19
N TYR A 325 34.37 -38.48 -16.48
CA TYR A 325 33.39 -39.17 -15.64
C TYR A 325 33.51 -40.70 -15.72
N ARG A 326 33.19 -41.37 -14.59
CA ARG A 326 33.20 -42.84 -14.45
C ARG A 326 32.17 -43.29 -13.40
N ALA A 327 31.91 -44.59 -13.32
CA ALA A 327 30.99 -45.18 -12.36
C ALA A 327 31.43 -46.59 -11.94
N THR A 328 30.92 -47.09 -10.82
CA THR A 328 31.05 -48.50 -10.39
C THR A 328 29.68 -49.06 -10.02
N ASP A 329 29.50 -50.38 -10.14
CA ASP A 329 28.31 -51.09 -9.65
C ASP A 329 28.53 -51.67 -8.22
N LYS A 330 27.54 -52.40 -7.71
CA LYS A 330 27.59 -53.03 -6.37
C LYS A 330 28.32 -54.39 -6.35
N ALA A 331 28.60 -54.98 -7.50
CA ALA A 331 29.47 -56.16 -7.64
C ALA A 331 30.96 -55.78 -7.67
N GLY A 332 31.28 -54.51 -7.90
CA GLY A 332 32.62 -53.95 -7.99
C GLY A 332 33.14 -53.77 -9.43
N ASN A 333 32.32 -53.97 -10.47
CA ASN A 333 32.76 -53.73 -11.84
C ASN A 333 32.80 -52.21 -12.11
N ALA A 334 33.88 -51.75 -12.74
CA ALA A 334 34.14 -50.34 -13.01
C ALA A 334 33.90 -49.99 -14.48
N ALA A 335 33.11 -48.95 -14.74
CA ALA A 335 32.87 -48.41 -16.07
C ALA A 335 34.15 -47.77 -16.63
N ALA A 336 34.32 -47.85 -17.95
CA ALA A 336 35.39 -47.13 -18.64
C ALA A 336 35.23 -45.61 -18.47
N GLU A 337 36.35 -44.92 -18.24
CA GLU A 337 36.40 -43.46 -18.17
C GLU A 337 35.98 -42.83 -19.51
N LYS A 338 35.03 -41.90 -19.45
CA LYS A 338 34.57 -41.09 -20.58
C LYS A 338 34.78 -39.60 -20.29
N ALA A 339 34.69 -38.76 -21.31
CA ALA A 339 34.81 -37.31 -21.16
C ALA A 339 33.86 -36.54 -22.08
N VAL A 340 33.54 -35.30 -21.70
CA VAL A 340 32.94 -34.28 -22.57
C VAL A 340 33.86 -33.06 -22.64
N ASP A 341 33.94 -32.45 -23.82
CA ASP A 341 34.73 -31.25 -24.11
C ASP A 341 33.82 -30.13 -24.61
N PHE A 342 34.06 -28.91 -24.15
CA PHE A 342 33.32 -27.70 -24.55
C PHE A 342 34.16 -26.44 -24.36
N THR A 343 33.70 -25.30 -24.84
CA THR A 343 34.35 -23.99 -24.65
C THR A 343 33.39 -23.05 -23.93
N VAL A 344 33.87 -22.35 -22.91
CA VAL A 344 33.19 -21.23 -22.27
C VAL A 344 33.87 -19.93 -22.71
N VAL A 345 33.10 -18.88 -23.00
CA VAL A 345 33.58 -17.54 -23.34
C VAL A 345 32.93 -16.49 -22.46
N GLU A 346 33.55 -15.32 -22.33
CA GLU A 346 32.93 -14.18 -21.65
C GLU A 346 31.68 -13.73 -22.44
N PRO A 347 30.56 -13.42 -21.76
CA PRO A 347 29.41 -12.81 -22.42
C PRO A 347 29.76 -11.40 -22.91
N PRO A 348 29.13 -10.90 -23.99
CA PRO A 348 29.31 -9.52 -24.43
C PRO A 348 28.87 -8.54 -23.33
N THR A 349 29.62 -7.46 -23.15
CA THR A 349 29.25 -6.37 -22.24
C THR A 349 27.99 -5.68 -22.75
N GLN A 350 26.91 -5.75 -21.98
CA GLN A 350 25.70 -4.96 -22.26
C GLN A 350 25.96 -3.49 -21.92
N ASP A 351 25.47 -2.59 -22.76
CA ASP A 351 25.44 -1.16 -22.48
C ASP A 351 24.46 -0.87 -21.33
N THR A 352 24.97 -0.22 -20.27
CA THR A 352 24.22 0.20 -19.08
C THR A 352 24.26 1.71 -18.88
N THR A 353 24.79 2.47 -19.85
CA THR A 353 24.99 3.91 -19.78
C THR A 353 23.76 4.61 -20.35
N ALA A 354 23.10 5.47 -19.58
CA ALA A 354 21.98 6.24 -20.11
C ALA A 354 22.47 7.45 -20.94
N PRO A 355 21.75 7.85 -22.02
CA PRO A 355 22.13 9.01 -22.83
C PRO A 355 22.28 10.32 -22.05
N GLU A 356 23.18 11.19 -22.47
CA GLU A 356 23.20 12.57 -22.02
C GLU A 356 22.28 13.45 -22.88
N THR A 357 21.45 14.28 -22.24
CA THR A 357 20.62 15.29 -22.93
C THR A 357 21.00 16.72 -22.59
N SER A 358 20.69 17.65 -23.50
CA SER A 358 20.80 19.10 -23.30
C SER A 358 19.69 19.85 -24.05
N ALA A 359 19.35 21.08 -23.63
CA ALA A 359 18.41 21.93 -24.34
C ALA A 359 18.95 23.36 -24.51
N LYS A 360 18.63 23.99 -25.64
CA LYS A 360 18.96 25.37 -25.98
C LYS A 360 17.68 26.16 -26.22
N VAL A 361 17.55 27.33 -25.60
CA VAL A 361 16.36 28.20 -25.71
C VAL A 361 16.72 29.51 -26.41
N GLU A 362 16.10 29.79 -27.55
CA GLU A 362 16.43 30.90 -28.45
C GLU A 362 15.23 31.80 -28.76
N GLY A 363 15.50 33.10 -28.95
CA GLY A 363 14.51 34.13 -29.25
C GLY A 363 15.00 35.50 -28.78
N ASP A 364 14.35 36.56 -29.24
CA ASP A 364 14.63 37.94 -28.80
C ASP A 364 14.23 38.12 -27.33
N LYS A 365 14.88 39.03 -26.60
CA LYS A 365 14.63 39.24 -25.16
C LYS A 365 14.43 40.70 -24.79
N ASN A 366 13.66 40.96 -23.73
CA ASN A 366 13.63 42.26 -23.06
C ASN A 366 14.82 42.43 -22.10
N SER A 367 14.90 43.58 -21.43
CA SER A 367 15.92 43.90 -20.41
C SER A 367 15.98 42.90 -19.26
N ASP A 368 14.84 42.26 -18.97
CA ASP A 368 14.63 41.42 -17.79
C ASP A 368 14.91 39.93 -18.10
N GLY A 369 15.35 39.64 -19.33
CA GLY A 369 15.72 38.30 -19.79
C GLY A 369 14.56 37.43 -20.28
N ALA A 370 13.32 37.94 -20.22
CA ALA A 370 12.14 37.27 -20.77
C ALA A 370 12.16 37.31 -22.30
N TYR A 371 11.80 36.19 -22.92
CA TYR A 371 11.73 36.06 -24.37
C TYR A 371 10.52 36.81 -24.90
N LEU A 372 10.72 37.61 -25.95
CA LEU A 372 9.69 38.42 -26.56
C LEU A 372 8.89 37.60 -27.56
N THR A 373 7.57 37.57 -27.39
CA THR A 373 6.59 36.91 -28.28
C THR A 373 6.67 35.38 -28.30
N SER A 374 7.86 34.78 -28.37
CA SER A 374 8.03 33.32 -28.32
C SER A 374 9.48 32.92 -28.01
N ALA A 375 9.66 31.72 -27.45
CA ALA A 375 10.94 31.03 -27.36
C ALA A 375 10.94 29.75 -28.20
N LYS A 376 12.11 29.39 -28.71
CA LYS A 376 12.37 28.16 -29.48
C LYS A 376 13.28 27.25 -28.66
N VAL A 377 12.80 26.08 -28.28
CA VAL A 377 13.54 25.09 -27.49
C VAL A 377 14.00 23.95 -28.39
N THR A 378 15.32 23.81 -28.53
CA THR A 378 15.96 22.72 -29.26
C THR A 378 16.62 21.77 -28.27
N VAL A 379 16.17 20.51 -28.27
CA VAL A 379 16.73 19.43 -27.43
C VAL A 379 17.72 18.61 -28.26
N THR A 380 18.84 18.21 -27.65
CA THR A 380 19.81 17.27 -28.21
C THR A 380 20.08 16.14 -27.22
N ALA A 381 20.47 14.98 -27.75
CA ALA A 381 20.88 13.83 -26.96
C ALA A 381 22.09 13.15 -27.62
N THR A 382 22.98 12.59 -26.81
CA THR A 382 24.14 11.81 -27.24
C THR A 382 24.29 10.59 -26.34
N ASP A 383 24.60 9.46 -26.96
CA ASP A 383 25.03 8.25 -26.28
C ASP A 383 26.24 7.67 -27.03
N ALA A 384 27.18 7.07 -26.29
CA ALA A 384 28.48 6.66 -26.80
C ALA A 384 28.55 5.18 -27.20
N ASP A 385 27.68 4.33 -26.63
CA ASP A 385 27.80 2.88 -26.69
C ASP A 385 26.75 2.27 -27.65
N SER A 386 25.47 2.15 -27.25
CA SER A 386 24.41 1.65 -28.12
C SER A 386 23.78 2.72 -29.04
N GLY A 387 23.97 3.99 -28.70
CA GLY A 387 23.47 5.17 -29.40
C GLY A 387 21.99 5.45 -29.10
N VAL A 388 21.58 6.72 -29.25
CA VAL A 388 20.20 7.16 -28.96
C VAL A 388 19.16 6.47 -29.86
N ASP A 389 18.08 5.97 -29.26
CA ASP A 389 16.87 5.48 -29.92
C ASP A 389 15.82 6.60 -30.05
N LYS A 390 15.51 7.28 -28.94
CA LYS A 390 14.51 8.36 -28.90
C LYS A 390 14.86 9.48 -27.93
N VAL A 391 14.33 10.67 -28.22
CA VAL A 391 14.38 11.86 -27.36
C VAL A 391 12.96 12.28 -27.03
N GLU A 392 12.71 12.66 -25.78
CA GLU A 392 11.39 13.07 -25.28
C GLU A 392 11.48 14.39 -24.50
N TYR A 393 10.43 15.19 -24.56
CA TYR A 393 10.29 16.44 -23.79
C TYR A 393 8.91 16.57 -23.14
N SER A 394 8.82 17.30 -22.04
CA SER A 394 7.60 17.69 -21.36
C SER A 394 7.60 19.21 -21.18
N LEU A 395 6.52 19.87 -21.60
CA LEU A 395 6.29 21.31 -21.40
C LEU A 395 5.40 21.48 -20.16
N ASP A 396 5.79 22.39 -19.28
CA ASP A 396 5.02 22.87 -18.12
C ASP A 396 4.47 21.77 -17.20
N GLY A 397 5.29 20.75 -16.94
CA GLY A 397 4.89 19.61 -16.10
C GLY A 397 3.92 18.63 -16.77
N GLY A 398 3.68 18.78 -18.08
CA GLY A 398 2.92 17.84 -18.89
C GLY A 398 3.59 16.47 -19.07
N PRO A 399 3.10 15.64 -20.00
CA PRO A 399 3.67 14.33 -20.27
C PRO A 399 4.90 14.45 -21.18
N TYR A 400 5.74 13.42 -21.14
CA TYR A 400 6.77 13.25 -22.15
C TYR A 400 6.15 12.95 -23.53
N LEU A 401 6.41 13.84 -24.48
CA LEU A 401 6.13 13.74 -25.90
C LEU A 401 7.43 13.47 -26.65
N ALA A 402 7.38 12.74 -27.77
CA ALA A 402 8.55 12.55 -28.62
C ALA A 402 9.04 13.90 -29.20
N TYR A 403 10.33 14.20 -29.03
CA TYR A 403 10.96 15.37 -29.61
C TYR A 403 11.31 15.09 -31.07
N THR A 404 10.46 15.56 -31.99
CA THR A 404 10.61 15.38 -33.45
C THR A 404 10.97 16.66 -34.20
N ALA A 405 10.79 17.82 -33.57
CA ALA A 405 11.12 19.15 -34.08
C ALA A 405 11.30 20.13 -32.92
N THR A 406 11.93 21.29 -33.19
CA THR A 406 12.06 22.41 -32.23
C THR A 406 10.70 22.80 -31.66
N VAL A 407 10.62 22.89 -30.34
CA VAL A 407 9.39 23.27 -29.63
C VAL A 407 9.29 24.79 -29.63
N ILE A 408 8.15 25.35 -30.03
CA ILE A 408 7.88 26.78 -29.96
C ILE A 408 6.92 27.03 -28.80
N VAL A 409 7.27 27.95 -27.91
CA VAL A 409 6.44 28.35 -26.76
C VAL A 409 6.18 29.85 -26.87
N ASP A 410 4.92 30.23 -27.08
CA ASP A 410 4.48 31.59 -27.38
C ASP A 410 3.27 32.05 -26.53
N ARG A 411 2.83 31.23 -25.57
CA ARG A 411 1.96 31.67 -24.47
C ARG A 411 2.75 32.63 -23.58
N ILE A 412 2.13 33.69 -23.08
CA ILE A 412 2.76 34.64 -22.13
C ILE A 412 2.76 34.01 -20.74
N GLY A 413 3.89 34.08 -20.03
CA GLY A 413 4.04 33.52 -18.68
C GLY A 413 5.38 32.84 -18.45
N TYR A 414 5.55 32.23 -17.28
CA TYR A 414 6.68 31.37 -16.95
C TYR A 414 6.46 29.95 -17.48
N HIS A 415 7.48 29.37 -18.10
CA HIS A 415 7.45 28.05 -18.72
C HIS A 415 8.67 27.20 -18.34
N THR A 416 8.49 25.88 -18.40
CA THR A 416 9.57 24.90 -18.25
C THR A 416 9.51 23.82 -19.33
N VAL A 417 10.67 23.39 -19.82
CA VAL A 417 10.80 22.20 -20.67
C VAL A 417 11.72 21.21 -19.99
N ALA A 418 11.14 20.10 -19.51
CA ALA A 418 11.89 18.92 -19.10
C ALA A 418 12.20 18.04 -20.31
N HIS A 419 13.34 17.35 -20.32
CA HIS A 419 13.79 16.52 -21.43
C HIS A 419 14.61 15.31 -20.96
N ARG A 420 14.49 14.21 -21.72
CA ARG A 420 15.20 12.94 -21.50
C ARG A 420 15.38 12.18 -22.81
N ALA A 421 16.21 11.16 -22.82
CA ALA A 421 16.38 10.27 -23.98
C ALA A 421 16.57 8.82 -23.56
N THR A 422 16.27 7.89 -24.48
CA THR A 422 16.47 6.45 -24.33
C THR A 422 17.42 5.97 -25.42
N ASP A 423 18.37 5.08 -25.09
CA ASP A 423 19.29 4.45 -26.04
C ASP A 423 18.69 3.17 -26.68
N LYS A 424 19.50 2.43 -27.46
CA LYS A 424 19.07 1.16 -28.06
C LYS A 424 19.20 -0.06 -27.14
N ALA A 425 19.87 0.06 -26.01
CA ALA A 425 19.94 -0.97 -24.96
C ALA A 425 18.74 -0.92 -23.98
N GLY A 426 17.99 0.19 -23.98
CA GLY A 426 16.84 0.46 -23.13
C GLY A 426 17.12 1.44 -21.97
N ASN A 427 18.34 1.92 -21.79
CA ASN A 427 18.68 2.85 -20.71
C ASN A 427 18.07 4.22 -21.00
N THR A 428 17.39 4.79 -20.01
CA THR A 428 16.73 6.11 -20.14
C THR A 428 17.37 7.11 -19.20
N SER A 429 17.69 8.30 -19.71
CA SER A 429 18.32 9.36 -18.94
C SER A 429 17.39 9.90 -17.85
N GLU A 430 17.99 10.37 -16.76
CA GLU A 430 17.30 11.26 -15.83
C GLU A 430 16.76 12.50 -16.56
N ALA A 431 15.69 13.05 -16.00
CA ALA A 431 15.04 14.24 -16.52
C ALA A 431 15.83 15.50 -16.19
N LYS A 432 16.33 16.21 -17.22
CA LYS A 432 16.87 17.57 -17.07
C LYS A 432 15.79 18.58 -17.43
N GLN A 433 15.81 19.77 -16.82
CA GLN A 433 14.77 20.80 -17.02
C GLN A 433 15.41 22.17 -17.30
N THR A 434 14.85 22.89 -18.26
CA THR A 434 15.17 24.30 -18.56
C THR A 434 13.92 25.16 -18.30
N SER A 435 14.09 26.37 -17.77
CA SER A 435 12.98 27.32 -17.57
C SER A 435 13.23 28.66 -18.24
N PHE A 436 12.14 29.35 -18.60
CA PHE A 436 12.17 30.68 -19.23
C PHE A 436 10.80 31.36 -19.13
N THR A 437 10.76 32.68 -19.26
CA THR A 437 9.52 33.47 -19.30
C THR A 437 9.29 34.01 -20.71
N ILE A 438 8.05 34.00 -21.20
CA ILE A 438 7.61 34.72 -22.39
C ILE A 438 6.91 36.02 -21.97
N ALA A 439 7.32 37.14 -22.55
CA ALA A 439 6.68 38.45 -22.42
C ALA A 439 6.11 38.93 -23.76
N GLN A 440 5.07 39.77 -23.72
CA GLN A 440 4.46 40.30 -24.94
C GLN A 440 5.36 41.33 -25.63
N SER A 441 5.45 41.25 -26.97
CA SER A 441 6.07 42.30 -27.79
C SER A 441 5.38 42.41 -29.14
N GLY A 442 4.11 42.87 -29.15
CA GLY A 442 3.39 43.37 -30.33
C GLY A 442 3.19 42.45 -31.54
N GLY A 443 3.75 41.24 -31.55
CA GLY A 443 3.91 40.43 -32.77
C GLY A 443 2.98 39.22 -32.92
N VAL A 444 2.51 38.64 -31.81
CA VAL A 444 1.56 37.51 -31.83
C VAL A 444 0.50 37.76 -30.75
N PRO A 445 -0.79 37.90 -31.11
CA PRO A 445 -1.88 37.94 -30.15
C PRO A 445 -1.95 36.63 -29.35
N ALA A 446 -2.38 36.73 -28.09
CA ALA A 446 -2.78 35.56 -27.31
C ALA A 446 -3.82 34.74 -28.11
N PRO A 447 -3.80 33.39 -28.03
CA PRO A 447 -4.78 32.59 -28.71
C PRO A 447 -6.18 32.91 -28.20
N ASN A 448 -7.15 33.01 -29.12
CA ASN A 448 -8.54 33.27 -28.78
C ASN A 448 -9.20 31.97 -28.27
N CYS A 449 -8.84 31.59 -27.06
CA CYS A 449 -9.37 30.40 -26.39
C CYS A 449 -10.75 30.70 -25.77
N PRO A 450 -11.71 29.75 -25.85
CA PRO A 450 -13.05 29.95 -25.30
C PRO A 450 -13.07 30.28 -23.79
N GLU A 451 -12.18 29.64 -23.05
CA GLU A 451 -12.02 29.71 -21.59
C GLU A 451 -10.51 29.81 -21.27
N PHE A 452 -10.15 30.12 -20.02
CA PHE A 452 -8.76 30.04 -19.52
C PHE A 452 -8.63 28.87 -18.55
N ASP A 453 -7.69 27.96 -18.82
CA ASP A 453 -7.45 26.80 -17.98
C ASP A 453 -6.00 26.33 -18.13
N GLU A 454 -5.19 26.60 -17.11
CA GLU A 454 -3.75 26.29 -17.07
C GLU A 454 -3.46 25.10 -16.14
N ARG A 455 -4.50 24.37 -15.70
CA ARG A 455 -4.38 23.18 -14.85
C ARG A 455 -3.63 22.08 -15.59
N LEU A 456 -2.79 21.33 -14.85
CA LEU A 456 -1.90 20.30 -15.42
C LEU A 456 -2.65 19.12 -16.08
N THR A 457 -3.87 18.84 -15.63
CA THR A 457 -4.72 17.75 -16.11
C THR A 457 -6.05 18.27 -16.65
N VAL A 458 -6.61 17.53 -17.61
CA VAL A 458 -7.93 17.78 -18.19
C VAL A 458 -8.97 17.41 -17.13
N ILE A 459 -9.61 18.41 -16.54
CA ILE A 459 -10.64 18.27 -15.50
C ILE A 459 -11.96 18.73 -16.09
N VAL A 460 -12.96 17.84 -16.11
CA VAL A 460 -14.27 18.15 -16.67
C VAL A 460 -15.30 18.32 -15.56
N GLY A 461 -15.69 19.56 -15.30
CA GLY A 461 -16.42 20.00 -14.12
C GLY A 461 -15.56 19.81 -12.87
N THR A 462 -15.90 18.78 -12.08
CA THR A 462 -15.15 18.36 -10.89
C THR A 462 -14.32 17.08 -11.11
N VAL A 463 -14.36 16.49 -12.31
CA VAL A 463 -13.79 15.16 -12.57
C VAL A 463 -12.45 15.26 -13.28
N ASP A 464 -11.36 15.09 -12.52
CA ASP A 464 -10.02 14.91 -13.11
C ASP A 464 -9.95 13.57 -13.88
N THR A 465 -9.48 13.66 -15.12
CA THR A 465 -9.27 12.51 -16.01
C THR A 465 -7.90 11.83 -15.82
N GLY A 466 -6.96 12.51 -15.17
CA GLY A 466 -5.53 12.21 -15.21
C GLY A 466 -4.97 12.13 -16.63
N VAL A 467 -5.60 12.83 -17.59
CA VAL A 467 -5.03 13.08 -18.92
C VAL A 467 -4.36 14.45 -18.87
N PRO A 468 -3.09 14.59 -19.27
CA PRO A 468 -2.42 15.89 -19.20
C PRO A 468 -3.04 16.92 -20.15
N ASN A 469 -3.11 18.17 -19.69
CA ASN A 469 -3.78 19.27 -20.38
C ASN A 469 -2.90 19.91 -21.47
N ARG A 470 -2.60 19.14 -22.52
CA ARG A 470 -1.63 19.54 -23.56
C ARG A 470 -2.10 20.78 -24.33
N ILE A 471 -1.16 21.65 -24.70
CA ILE A 471 -1.39 22.69 -25.71
C ILE A 471 -1.64 22.00 -27.07
N THR A 472 -2.68 22.45 -27.77
CA THR A 472 -3.11 21.89 -29.06
C THR A 472 -2.64 22.77 -30.23
N GLY A 473 -2.85 22.33 -31.48
CA GLY A 473 -2.42 23.08 -32.67
C GLY A 473 -3.05 24.47 -32.87
N ASN A 474 -4.09 24.85 -32.10
CA ASN A 474 -4.63 26.21 -32.07
C ASN A 474 -4.04 27.09 -30.94
N ARG A 475 -3.07 26.55 -30.18
CA ARG A 475 -2.39 27.13 -29.01
C ARG A 475 -3.23 27.29 -27.73
N CYS A 476 -4.46 26.77 -27.71
CA CYS A 476 -5.21 26.56 -26.47
C CYS A 476 -4.84 25.21 -25.84
N THR A 477 -5.09 25.03 -24.55
CA THR A 477 -5.02 23.73 -23.87
C THR A 477 -6.20 22.83 -24.28
N ILE A 478 -6.19 21.55 -23.90
CA ILE A 478 -7.32 20.66 -24.16
C ILE A 478 -8.55 21.15 -23.40
N ASN A 479 -8.39 21.52 -22.12
CA ASN A 479 -9.50 21.88 -21.24
C ASN A 479 -10.17 23.19 -21.68
N GLU A 480 -9.40 24.19 -22.12
CA GLU A 480 -9.89 25.43 -22.74
C GLU A 480 -10.79 25.18 -23.99
N LEU A 481 -10.75 23.99 -24.59
CA LEU A 481 -11.61 23.57 -25.71
C LEU A 481 -12.77 22.65 -25.31
N ILE A 482 -12.76 22.08 -24.11
CA ILE A 482 -13.88 21.30 -23.57
C ILE A 482 -15.10 22.21 -23.31
N GLU A 483 -14.85 23.49 -23.01
CA GLU A 483 -15.87 24.49 -22.68
C GLU A 483 -16.74 24.00 -21.50
N ASP A 484 -16.14 23.55 -20.39
CA ASP A 484 -16.85 22.88 -19.29
C ASP A 484 -17.49 23.87 -18.29
N GLU A 485 -17.15 25.16 -18.39
CA GLU A 485 -17.68 26.22 -17.54
C GLU A 485 -18.80 27.04 -18.19
N LYS A 486 -18.97 26.91 -19.50
CA LYS A 486 -20.04 27.50 -20.30
C LYS A 486 -21.46 27.04 -19.91
N ASP A 487 -22.44 27.90 -20.17
CA ASP A 487 -23.88 27.56 -20.15
C ASP A 487 -24.21 26.52 -21.23
N TRP A 488 -24.63 25.33 -20.78
CA TRP A 488 -25.06 24.23 -21.64
C TRP A 488 -26.52 23.89 -21.38
N SER A 489 -27.39 24.37 -22.26
CA SER A 489 -28.84 24.11 -22.23
C SER A 489 -29.26 22.64 -22.26
N SER A 490 -28.35 21.69 -22.56
CA SER A 490 -28.53 20.28 -22.18
C SER A 490 -27.22 19.49 -22.15
N HIS A 491 -27.17 18.47 -21.29
CA HIS A 491 -26.07 17.51 -21.18
C HIS A 491 -25.77 16.79 -22.51
N ALA A 492 -26.79 16.57 -23.34
CA ALA A 492 -26.61 15.97 -24.67
C ALA A 492 -25.87 16.90 -25.65
N LEU A 493 -26.06 18.22 -25.55
CA LEU A 493 -25.32 19.20 -26.35
C LEU A 493 -23.87 19.33 -25.87
N PHE A 494 -23.65 19.36 -24.55
CA PHE A 494 -22.30 19.32 -23.96
C PHE A 494 -21.53 18.08 -24.42
N LEU A 495 -22.09 16.88 -24.22
CA LEU A 495 -21.43 15.64 -24.66
C LEU A 495 -21.15 15.62 -26.16
N LYS A 496 -22.04 16.16 -27.00
CA LYS A 496 -21.83 16.25 -28.45
C LYS A 496 -20.71 17.22 -28.83
N HIS A 497 -20.52 18.30 -28.06
CA HIS A 497 -19.39 19.20 -28.23
C HIS A 497 -18.08 18.51 -27.85
N VAL A 498 -18.01 17.92 -26.66
CA VAL A 498 -16.82 17.20 -26.17
C VAL A 498 -16.40 16.09 -27.14
N ASP A 499 -17.33 15.26 -27.62
CA ASP A 499 -17.04 14.19 -28.59
C ASP A 499 -16.38 14.77 -29.87
N LYS A 500 -16.93 15.88 -30.40
CA LYS A 500 -16.41 16.57 -31.59
C LYS A 500 -15.05 17.25 -31.36
N VAL A 501 -14.75 17.67 -30.14
CA VAL A 501 -13.43 18.22 -29.77
C VAL A 501 -12.42 17.07 -29.69
N LEU A 502 -12.75 15.99 -28.99
CA LEU A 502 -11.87 14.83 -28.82
C LEU A 502 -11.59 14.11 -30.15
N ASP A 503 -12.55 13.98 -31.06
CA ASP A 503 -12.35 13.46 -32.42
C ASP A 503 -11.25 14.23 -33.18
N LYS A 504 -11.25 15.57 -33.08
CA LYS A 504 -10.23 16.42 -33.72
C LYS A 504 -8.87 16.23 -33.07
N LEU A 505 -8.82 16.20 -31.74
CA LEU A 505 -7.56 16.03 -30.99
C LEU A 505 -6.93 14.66 -31.23
N LEU A 506 -7.76 13.62 -31.34
CA LEU A 506 -7.34 12.26 -31.70
C LEU A 506 -6.81 12.23 -33.15
N THR A 507 -7.51 12.86 -34.09
CA THR A 507 -7.07 12.97 -35.49
C THR A 507 -5.75 13.73 -35.63
N ALA A 508 -5.52 14.73 -34.78
CA ALA A 508 -4.29 15.52 -34.72
C ALA A 508 -3.14 14.84 -33.92
N GLY A 509 -3.38 13.68 -33.30
CA GLY A 509 -2.40 12.99 -32.46
C GLY A 509 -2.10 13.69 -31.12
N VAL A 510 -2.92 14.65 -30.70
CA VAL A 510 -2.77 15.39 -29.42
C VAL A 510 -3.23 14.53 -28.23
N ILE A 511 -4.18 13.62 -28.46
CA ILE A 511 -4.60 12.61 -27.50
C ILE A 511 -4.67 11.23 -28.16
N ASP A 512 -4.54 10.17 -27.37
CA ASP A 512 -4.75 8.80 -27.84
C ASP A 512 -6.20 8.30 -27.64
N ALA A 513 -6.50 7.10 -28.15
CA ALA A 513 -7.83 6.49 -28.07
C ALA A 513 -8.24 6.01 -26.64
N ARG A 514 -7.32 5.97 -25.68
CA ARG A 514 -7.56 5.71 -24.25
C ARG A 514 -7.88 7.02 -23.53
N GLU A 515 -7.13 8.08 -23.82
CA GLU A 515 -7.31 9.43 -23.32
C GLU A 515 -8.65 10.03 -23.77
N HIS A 516 -9.00 9.89 -25.05
CA HIS A 516 -10.34 10.23 -25.55
C HIS A 516 -11.45 9.55 -24.72
N LYS A 517 -11.29 8.26 -24.40
CA LYS A 517 -12.28 7.52 -23.59
C LYS A 517 -12.31 7.96 -22.14
N LYS A 518 -11.19 8.43 -21.57
CA LYS A 518 -11.11 9.02 -20.23
C LYS A 518 -11.86 10.36 -20.20
N ILE A 519 -11.51 11.30 -21.08
CA ILE A 519 -12.11 12.65 -21.08
C ILE A 519 -13.61 12.57 -21.37
N TYR A 520 -14.02 11.77 -22.36
CA TYR A 520 -15.44 11.58 -22.65
C TYR A 520 -16.22 10.86 -21.52
N ARG A 521 -15.54 10.04 -20.69
CA ARG A 521 -16.15 9.47 -19.48
C ARG A 521 -16.32 10.53 -18.39
N ALA A 522 -15.31 11.37 -18.15
CA ALA A 522 -15.41 12.48 -17.22
C ALA A 522 -16.54 13.44 -17.62
N ALA A 523 -16.66 13.78 -18.91
CA ALA A 523 -17.77 14.59 -19.42
C ALA A 523 -19.16 13.97 -19.20
N LYS A 524 -19.29 12.64 -19.14
CA LYS A 524 -20.56 11.96 -18.77
C LYS A 524 -20.83 11.99 -17.27
N GLN A 525 -19.77 12.00 -16.47
CA GLN A 525 -19.82 12.01 -15.01
C GLN A 525 -20.03 13.42 -14.45
N SER A 526 -19.49 14.46 -15.08
CA SER A 526 -19.47 15.86 -14.62
C SER A 526 -20.83 16.47 -14.33
N GLY A 527 -21.88 16.00 -15.02
CA GLY A 527 -23.25 16.46 -14.84
C GLY A 527 -23.61 17.77 -15.56
N ILE A 528 -22.63 18.46 -16.15
CA ILE A 528 -22.80 19.71 -16.92
C ILE A 528 -23.96 19.61 -17.92
N GLY A 529 -24.89 20.56 -17.86
CA GLY A 529 -26.08 20.60 -18.70
C GLY A 529 -27.24 19.70 -18.26
N LYS A 530 -27.15 19.03 -17.10
CA LYS A 530 -28.33 18.42 -16.44
C LYS A 530 -29.11 19.50 -15.67
N PRO A 531 -30.41 19.30 -15.36
CA PRO A 531 -31.15 20.23 -14.50
C PRO A 531 -30.42 20.48 -13.18
N GLY A 532 -30.30 21.75 -12.77
CA GLY A 532 -29.50 22.17 -11.60
C GLY A 532 -28.00 22.31 -11.87
N GLN A 533 -27.53 21.94 -13.07
CA GLN A 533 -26.16 22.16 -13.55
C GLN A 533 -26.15 22.65 -15.00
N ASN A 534 -27.27 23.22 -15.47
CA ASN A 534 -27.43 23.78 -16.80
C ASN A 534 -26.86 25.19 -16.94
N GLU A 535 -26.71 25.92 -15.83
CA GLU A 535 -26.09 27.25 -15.81
C GLU A 535 -24.57 27.15 -15.65
N GLY A 536 -23.85 27.97 -16.42
CA GLY A 536 -22.39 28.06 -16.40
C GLY A 536 -21.87 29.12 -15.42
N TYR A 537 -20.58 29.44 -15.51
CA TYR A 537 -19.98 30.55 -14.77
C TYR A 537 -20.29 31.90 -15.44
N SER A 538 -20.74 32.86 -14.63
CA SER A 538 -20.94 34.26 -15.02
C SER A 538 -19.70 35.09 -14.71
N LYS A 539 -19.16 35.81 -15.69
CA LYS A 539 -17.97 36.66 -15.50
C LYS A 539 -18.29 37.91 -14.68
N LEU A 540 -17.58 38.10 -13.57
CA LEU A 540 -17.57 39.33 -12.78
C LEU A 540 -16.54 40.33 -13.32
N PHE A 541 -15.42 39.81 -13.83
CA PHE A 541 -14.42 40.55 -14.59
C PHE A 541 -14.05 39.75 -15.84
N ASP A 542 -14.22 40.37 -17.01
CA ASP A 542 -14.02 39.76 -18.34
C ASP A 542 -12.75 40.27 -19.06
N GLY A 543 -11.88 40.98 -18.35
CA GLY A 543 -10.68 41.57 -18.94
C GLY A 543 -10.87 42.96 -19.54
N THR A 544 -12.08 43.53 -19.50
CA THR A 544 -12.37 44.86 -20.07
C THR A 544 -12.52 45.95 -19.02
N ALA A 545 -12.24 47.20 -19.41
CA ALA A 545 -12.53 48.37 -18.59
C ALA A 545 -14.03 48.49 -18.22
N ALA A 546 -14.93 47.96 -19.06
CA ALA A 546 -16.37 47.98 -18.84
C ALA A 546 -16.84 46.99 -17.76
N SER A 547 -16.13 45.87 -17.54
CA SER A 547 -16.39 45.00 -16.40
C SER A 547 -15.68 45.51 -15.14
N LEU A 548 -14.45 46.01 -15.24
CA LEU A 548 -13.74 46.64 -14.11
C LEU A 548 -14.54 47.82 -13.51
N ALA A 549 -15.19 48.64 -14.33
CA ALA A 549 -16.03 49.76 -13.87
C ALA A 549 -17.25 49.34 -13.02
N LYS A 550 -17.54 48.03 -12.88
CA LYS A 550 -18.57 47.49 -11.96
C LYS A 550 -18.03 47.19 -10.57
N TRP A 551 -16.71 47.21 -10.39
CA TRP A 551 -16.03 47.02 -9.11
C TRP A 551 -15.73 48.38 -8.47
N GLN A 552 -15.56 48.40 -7.15
CA GLN A 552 -15.21 49.60 -6.39
C GLN A 552 -13.95 49.33 -5.56
N GLN A 553 -12.96 50.23 -5.66
CA GLN A 553 -11.84 50.28 -4.73
C GLN A 553 -12.27 51.02 -3.45
N VAL A 554 -11.92 50.48 -2.29
CA VAL A 554 -12.00 51.14 -0.98
C VAL A 554 -10.69 50.95 -0.20
N GLY A 555 -10.45 51.80 0.81
CA GLY A 555 -9.19 51.83 1.54
C GLY A 555 -8.04 52.47 0.76
N GLY A 556 -6.82 52.08 1.11
CA GLY A 556 -5.59 52.41 0.38
C GLY A 556 -5.37 51.56 -0.88
N GLY A 557 -4.23 51.76 -1.52
CA GLY A 557 -3.87 51.03 -2.74
C GLY A 557 -4.83 51.26 -3.92
N GLN A 558 -4.59 50.53 -5.01
CA GLN A 558 -5.54 50.40 -6.13
C GLN A 558 -5.17 49.23 -7.03
N PHE A 559 -6.14 48.71 -7.77
CA PHE A 559 -5.90 47.91 -8.98
C PHE A 559 -6.06 48.76 -10.25
N ALA A 560 -5.28 48.44 -11.29
CA ALA A 560 -5.42 49.00 -12.62
C ALA A 560 -5.57 47.89 -13.67
N LEU A 561 -6.31 48.17 -14.75
CA LEU A 561 -6.42 47.27 -15.89
C LEU A 561 -5.07 47.16 -16.61
N ASN A 562 -4.61 45.93 -16.83
CA ASN A 562 -3.48 45.60 -17.68
C ASN A 562 -4.00 45.08 -19.03
N GLU A 563 -4.01 45.96 -20.04
CA GLU A 563 -4.50 45.62 -21.39
C GLU A 563 -3.64 44.56 -22.12
N ALA A 564 -2.42 44.27 -21.64
CA ALA A 564 -1.50 43.34 -22.28
C ALA A 564 -1.96 41.87 -22.18
N ASP A 565 -2.44 41.47 -20.99
CA ASP A 565 -2.88 40.11 -20.67
C ASP A 565 -4.31 40.06 -20.11
N SER A 566 -5.05 41.17 -20.20
CA SER A 566 -6.44 41.32 -19.73
C SER A 566 -6.62 41.05 -18.23
N SER A 567 -5.59 41.29 -17.44
CA SER A 567 -5.63 41.20 -15.97
C SER A 567 -5.89 42.55 -15.30
N ILE A 568 -6.11 42.51 -13.99
CA ILE A 568 -6.02 43.68 -13.11
C ILE A 568 -4.84 43.49 -12.16
N THR A 569 -3.93 44.46 -12.10
CA THR A 569 -2.69 44.39 -11.32
C THR A 569 -2.71 45.42 -10.20
N SER A 570 -2.29 45.05 -8.99
CA SER A 570 -2.18 45.99 -7.86
C SER A 570 -1.05 47.01 -8.09
N SER A 571 -1.21 48.22 -7.56
CA SER A 571 -0.33 49.35 -7.86
C SER A 571 1.03 49.26 -7.18
N THR A 572 2.09 49.55 -7.94
CA THR A 572 3.46 49.78 -7.44
C THR A 572 3.71 51.20 -6.91
N THR A 573 2.73 52.11 -6.99
CA THR A 573 2.92 53.54 -6.70
C THR A 573 1.88 54.16 -5.76
N VAL A 574 0.70 53.54 -5.62
CA VAL A 574 -0.31 53.91 -4.62
C VAL A 574 -0.29 52.86 -3.52
N ASP A 575 0.07 53.31 -2.31
CA ASP A 575 0.32 52.44 -1.15
C ASP A 575 -0.87 52.37 -0.19
N GLY A 576 -0.79 51.46 0.77
CA GLY A 576 -1.79 51.23 1.81
C GLY A 576 -2.68 50.03 1.53
N MET A 577 -3.21 49.47 2.63
CA MET A 577 -4.12 48.33 2.61
C MET A 577 -5.50 48.74 2.08
N GLY A 578 -6.09 47.94 1.21
CA GLY A 578 -7.40 48.21 0.62
C GLY A 578 -8.06 47.01 -0.03
N MET A 579 -9.22 47.25 -0.64
CA MET A 579 -10.10 46.22 -1.16
C MET A 579 -10.73 46.66 -2.48
N LEU A 580 -10.57 45.86 -3.54
CA LEU A 580 -11.38 45.96 -4.75
C LEU A 580 -12.55 44.98 -4.62
N TRP A 581 -13.75 45.48 -4.33
CA TRP A 581 -14.94 44.65 -4.12
C TRP A 581 -15.97 44.79 -5.23
N PHE A 582 -16.84 43.80 -5.37
CA PHE A 582 -17.92 43.77 -6.36
C PHE A 582 -19.27 44.15 -5.71
N PRO A 583 -19.72 45.42 -5.78
CA PRO A 583 -20.98 45.86 -5.18
C PRO A 583 -22.24 45.34 -5.87
N GLY A 584 -22.13 44.72 -7.05
CA GLY A 584 -23.26 44.46 -7.95
C GLY A 584 -24.38 43.58 -7.37
N ARG A 585 -24.04 42.63 -6.48
CA ARG A 585 -24.99 41.81 -5.71
C ARG A 585 -24.28 41.03 -4.59
N GLN A 586 -25.06 40.51 -3.66
CA GLN A 586 -24.62 39.46 -2.74
C GLN A 586 -24.78 38.07 -3.39
N TYR A 587 -24.00 37.12 -2.88
CA TYR A 587 -24.05 35.71 -3.24
C TYR A 587 -24.28 34.86 -1.99
N GLY A 588 -25.23 33.92 -2.10
CA GLY A 588 -25.44 32.84 -1.14
C GLY A 588 -24.42 31.73 -1.39
N ASP A 589 -24.89 30.54 -1.73
CA ASP A 589 -24.00 29.41 -2.07
C ASP A 589 -23.44 29.57 -3.49
N PHE A 590 -22.13 29.37 -3.64
CA PHE A 590 -21.42 29.62 -4.89
C PHE A 590 -20.12 28.83 -5.04
N SER A 591 -19.65 28.70 -6.28
CA SER A 591 -18.24 28.54 -6.61
C SER A 591 -17.72 29.81 -7.28
N LEU A 592 -16.70 30.42 -6.69
CA LEU A 592 -15.95 31.54 -7.25
C LEU A 592 -14.66 31.00 -7.84
N LYS A 593 -14.44 31.26 -9.13
CA LYS A 593 -13.19 30.98 -9.83
C LYS A 593 -12.50 32.26 -10.27
N LEU A 594 -11.17 32.26 -10.19
CA LEU A 594 -10.31 33.30 -10.75
C LEU A 594 -8.92 32.73 -11.04
N GLN A 595 -8.12 33.47 -11.78
CA GLN A 595 -6.69 33.23 -11.87
C GLN A 595 -5.91 34.35 -11.17
N TRP A 596 -4.84 34.01 -10.48
CA TRP A 596 -3.92 34.98 -9.87
C TRP A 596 -2.45 34.71 -10.24
N ARG A 597 -1.63 35.74 -10.26
CA ARG A 597 -0.18 35.67 -10.54
C ARG A 597 0.59 36.60 -9.60
N ASP A 598 1.65 36.07 -9.00
CA ASP A 598 2.63 36.84 -8.22
C ASP A 598 3.54 37.62 -9.17
N ASP A 599 3.39 38.94 -9.15
CA ASP A 599 4.09 39.92 -9.98
C ASP A 599 4.96 40.88 -9.13
N ALA A 600 5.25 40.53 -7.87
CA ALA A 600 6.02 41.37 -6.96
C ALA A 600 7.36 41.83 -7.58
N PRO A 601 7.92 43.00 -7.22
CA PRO A 601 9.23 43.40 -7.73
C PRO A 601 10.36 42.52 -7.18
N GLY A 602 11.40 42.28 -7.99
CA GLY A 602 12.61 41.57 -7.56
C GLY A 602 12.39 40.11 -7.15
N THR A 603 13.00 39.68 -6.06
CA THR A 603 12.98 38.28 -5.57
C THR A 603 11.95 38.00 -4.48
N GLY A 604 11.25 39.01 -3.95
CA GLY A 604 10.17 38.79 -2.98
C GLY A 604 8.92 38.24 -3.67
N ASN A 605 8.08 37.47 -2.96
CA ASN A 605 6.74 37.09 -3.43
C ASN A 605 5.69 38.14 -2.99
N ALA A 606 4.50 38.13 -3.58
CA ALA A 606 3.38 38.96 -3.14
C ALA A 606 2.61 38.37 -1.93
N ASN A 607 1.98 39.25 -1.14
CA ASN A 607 0.92 38.91 -0.18
C ASN A 607 -0.41 39.51 -0.66
N GLY A 608 -1.46 38.70 -0.74
CA GLY A 608 -2.81 39.15 -1.09
C GLY A 608 -3.85 38.16 -0.57
N GLY A 609 -5.12 38.43 -0.87
CA GLY A 609 -6.22 37.61 -0.37
C GLY A 609 -7.49 37.81 -1.19
N VAL A 610 -8.31 36.77 -1.25
CA VAL A 610 -9.65 36.79 -1.85
C VAL A 610 -10.67 36.75 -0.73
N PHE A 611 -11.47 37.80 -0.63
CA PHE A 611 -12.46 37.98 0.43
C PHE A 611 -13.83 37.48 -0.01
N VAL A 612 -14.50 36.74 0.86
CA VAL A 612 -15.83 36.15 0.61
C VAL A 612 -16.76 36.32 1.81
N ARG A 613 -18.07 36.37 1.52
CA ARG A 613 -19.18 36.39 2.51
C ARG A 613 -19.15 37.56 3.52
N PHE A 614 -18.47 38.67 3.20
CA PHE A 614 -18.54 39.90 4.02
C PHE A 614 -19.84 40.70 3.77
N PRO A 615 -20.30 41.52 4.74
CA PRO A 615 -21.44 42.44 4.59
C PRO A 615 -21.07 43.65 3.70
N ASN A 616 -22.01 44.56 3.45
CA ASN A 616 -21.72 45.77 2.67
C ASN A 616 -20.70 46.65 3.41
N VAL A 617 -19.60 46.99 2.74
CA VAL A 617 -18.47 47.76 3.31
C VAL A 617 -18.84 49.18 3.73
N HIS A 618 -19.95 49.73 3.22
CA HIS A 618 -20.43 51.08 3.58
C HIS A 618 -21.54 51.07 4.65
N ASP A 619 -22.10 49.91 5.00
CA ASP A 619 -23.24 49.78 5.93
C ASP A 619 -22.85 49.18 7.30
N ASN A 620 -21.61 49.40 7.75
CA ASN A 620 -21.13 48.91 9.04
C ASN A 620 -20.70 50.06 9.97
N PRO A 621 -21.51 50.46 10.97
CA PRO A 621 -21.21 51.60 11.84
C PRO A 621 -20.13 51.32 12.89
N GLU A 622 -19.75 50.05 13.10
CA GLU A 622 -18.74 49.65 14.10
C GLU A 622 -17.32 49.63 13.52
N GLU A 623 -17.17 49.66 12.19
CA GLU A 623 -15.89 49.74 11.49
C GLU A 623 -15.92 50.87 10.44
N PRO A 624 -15.35 52.05 10.73
CA PRO A 624 -15.42 53.21 9.82
C PRO A 624 -14.51 53.11 8.58
N ASN A 625 -13.60 52.13 8.51
CA ASN A 625 -12.71 51.92 7.37
C ASN A 625 -13.30 50.80 6.48
N PRO A 626 -13.86 51.10 5.28
CA PRO A 626 -14.64 50.11 4.52
C PRO A 626 -13.87 48.84 4.15
N GLU A 627 -12.57 48.93 3.88
CA GLU A 627 -11.70 47.78 3.61
C GLU A 627 -11.60 46.83 4.82
N TRP A 628 -11.64 47.37 6.05
CA TRP A 628 -11.61 46.57 7.27
C TRP A 628 -12.92 45.87 7.56
N VAL A 629 -14.04 46.30 6.96
CA VAL A 629 -15.31 45.56 7.03
C VAL A 629 -15.16 44.18 6.38
N ALA A 630 -14.47 44.08 5.24
CA ALA A 630 -14.17 42.80 4.61
C ALA A 630 -13.20 41.96 5.47
N ILE A 631 -12.20 42.60 6.09
CA ILE A 631 -11.18 41.93 6.91
C ILE A 631 -11.75 41.36 8.23
N LYS A 632 -12.63 42.09 8.90
CA LYS A 632 -13.22 41.70 10.20
C LYS A 632 -14.48 40.85 10.09
N TYR A 633 -15.26 41.01 9.02
CA TYR A 633 -16.58 40.38 8.90
C TYR A 633 -16.72 39.47 7.65
N GLY A 634 -15.66 39.32 6.85
CA GLY A 634 -15.53 38.30 5.82
C GLY A 634 -14.51 37.22 6.17
N HIS A 635 -14.50 36.16 5.37
CA HIS A 635 -13.39 35.21 5.35
C HIS A 635 -12.39 35.62 4.26
N GLU A 636 -11.13 35.75 4.66
CA GLU A 636 -9.99 35.93 3.76
C GLU A 636 -9.45 34.57 3.35
N ILE A 637 -9.51 34.27 2.07
CA ILE A 637 -8.86 33.11 1.49
C ILE A 637 -7.49 33.55 0.98
N GLN A 638 -6.45 33.16 1.72
CA GLN A 638 -5.09 33.68 1.60
C GLN A 638 -4.47 33.42 0.23
N VAL A 639 -3.68 34.36 -0.27
CA VAL A 639 -2.80 34.21 -1.46
C VAL A 639 -1.40 34.71 -1.09
N ASN A 640 -0.57 33.80 -0.60
CA ASN A 640 0.76 34.09 -0.10
C ASN A 640 1.67 32.86 -0.21
N ASP A 641 2.62 32.93 -1.13
CA ASP A 641 3.64 31.89 -1.37
C ASP A 641 5.03 32.29 -0.82
N ARG A 642 5.15 33.37 -0.04
CA ARG A 642 6.43 33.74 0.61
C ARG A 642 6.93 32.56 1.45
N PRO A 643 8.21 32.15 1.37
CA PRO A 643 8.73 31.07 2.20
C PRO A 643 8.88 31.47 3.67
N ASP A 644 9.06 32.76 3.93
CA ASP A 644 9.26 33.40 5.23
C ASP A 644 8.03 34.21 5.69
N GLY A 645 8.15 34.91 6.81
CA GLY A 645 7.10 35.78 7.36
C GLY A 645 5.87 35.04 7.88
N ASP A 646 4.70 35.41 7.37
CA ASP A 646 3.38 34.97 7.86
C ASP A 646 3.23 33.44 7.85
N MET A 647 2.58 32.87 8.87
CA MET A 647 2.40 31.42 8.96
C MET A 647 1.29 30.87 8.07
N TYR A 648 0.34 31.71 7.63
CA TYR A 648 -0.75 31.35 6.74
C TYR A 648 -0.33 31.54 5.29
N LYS A 649 -0.29 30.45 4.52
CA LYS A 649 0.05 30.44 3.10
C LYS A 649 -1.17 30.24 2.23
N THR A 650 -1.01 30.34 0.91
CA THR A 650 -2.08 30.14 -0.08
C THR A 650 -2.95 28.93 0.24
N GLY A 651 -4.27 29.11 0.24
CA GLY A 651 -5.26 28.09 0.61
C GLY A 651 -5.83 28.23 2.03
N SER A 652 -5.15 28.97 2.92
CA SER A 652 -5.61 29.20 4.29
C SER A 652 -6.91 30.02 4.35
N VAL A 653 -7.75 29.73 5.34
CA VAL A 653 -8.77 30.69 5.83
C VAL A 653 -8.07 31.55 6.88
N TYR A 654 -7.62 32.73 6.48
CA TYR A 654 -6.65 33.52 7.24
C TYR A 654 -7.16 33.85 8.65
N GLY A 655 -6.32 33.56 9.65
CA GLY A 655 -6.66 33.72 11.07
C GLY A 655 -7.44 32.56 11.71
N PHE A 656 -7.98 31.61 10.94
CA PHE A 656 -8.84 30.53 11.48
C PHE A 656 -8.34 29.14 11.15
N ASP A 657 -7.92 28.90 9.91
CA ASP A 657 -7.46 27.59 9.47
C ASP A 657 -6.31 27.68 8.47
N ARG A 658 -5.28 26.86 8.70
CA ARG A 658 -3.91 27.12 8.25
C ARG A 658 -3.40 26.08 7.26
N VAL A 659 -3.19 26.54 6.02
CA VAL A 659 -2.32 25.87 5.05
C VAL A 659 -0.88 26.36 5.23
N GLY A 660 0.04 25.44 5.49
CA GLY A 660 1.48 25.71 5.50
C GLY A 660 2.10 25.65 4.10
N LEU A 661 3.31 26.19 3.91
CA LEU A 661 3.96 26.32 2.59
C LEU A 661 4.03 25.01 1.79
N ALA A 662 4.30 23.88 2.46
CA ALA A 662 4.34 22.56 1.82
C ALA A 662 2.97 22.08 1.30
N GLY A 663 1.87 22.54 1.91
CA GLY A 663 0.50 22.28 1.47
C GLY A 663 -0.06 23.32 0.50
N ALA A 664 0.57 24.49 0.38
CA ALA A 664 0.06 25.62 -0.42
C ALA A 664 0.11 25.40 -1.95
N GLY A 665 0.75 24.33 -2.42
CA GLY A 665 0.88 24.03 -3.85
C GLY A 665 1.71 25.06 -4.62
N VAL A 666 2.75 25.61 -3.98
CA VAL A 666 3.57 26.74 -4.47
C VAL A 666 4.04 26.53 -5.92
N THR A 667 3.72 27.50 -6.77
CA THR A 667 4.25 27.59 -8.14
C THR A 667 5.40 28.59 -8.21
N PRO A 668 6.25 28.53 -9.25
CA PRO A 668 7.15 29.61 -9.58
C PRO A 668 6.44 30.97 -9.68
N LYS A 669 7.17 32.02 -9.34
CA LYS A 669 6.70 33.40 -9.48
C LYS A 669 6.52 33.76 -10.96
N GLY A 670 5.49 34.55 -11.29
CA GLY A 670 5.10 34.82 -12.67
C GLY A 670 4.32 33.67 -13.36
N THR A 671 4.00 32.59 -12.65
CA THR A 671 3.05 31.56 -13.11
C THR A 671 1.62 31.95 -12.71
N TRP A 672 0.66 31.81 -13.64
CA TRP A 672 -0.76 31.92 -13.33
C TRP A 672 -1.24 30.71 -12.54
N ASN A 673 -2.09 30.95 -11.56
CA ASN A 673 -2.70 29.92 -10.72
C ASN A 673 -4.22 29.98 -10.84
N ASP A 674 -4.83 28.89 -11.25
CA ASP A 674 -6.28 28.70 -11.15
C ASP A 674 -6.66 28.54 -9.67
N TYR A 675 -7.63 29.33 -9.20
CA TYR A 675 -8.08 29.32 -7.82
C TYR A 675 -9.60 29.20 -7.78
N GLU A 676 -10.10 28.24 -7.02
CA GLU A 676 -11.53 27.99 -6.84
C GLU A 676 -11.87 28.02 -5.35
N ILE A 677 -12.86 28.83 -4.97
CA ILE A 677 -13.38 28.97 -3.62
C ILE A 677 -14.86 28.59 -3.68
N ARG A 678 -15.20 27.42 -3.14
CA ARG A 678 -16.58 26.97 -2.99
C ARG A 678 -17.08 27.33 -1.60
N VAL A 679 -18.28 27.89 -1.53
CA VAL A 679 -18.97 28.18 -0.27
C VAL A 679 -20.38 27.61 -0.37
N VAL A 680 -20.70 26.63 0.48
CA VAL A 680 -22.02 26.00 0.58
C VAL A 680 -22.43 26.02 2.05
N ASP A 681 -23.57 26.61 2.37
CA ASP A 681 -23.98 27.00 3.74
C ASP A 681 -22.92 27.82 4.48
N GLN A 682 -22.05 27.13 5.23
CA GLN A 682 -20.91 27.62 6.01
C GLN A 682 -19.65 26.75 5.85
N HIS A 683 -19.66 25.83 4.88
CA HIS A 683 -18.52 25.01 4.47
C HIS A 683 -17.76 25.71 3.34
N TYR A 684 -16.45 25.81 3.47
CA TYR A 684 -15.54 26.47 2.53
C TYR A 684 -14.54 25.44 2.01
N SER A 685 -14.53 25.19 0.69
CA SER A 685 -13.54 24.32 0.04
C SER A 685 -12.67 25.14 -0.91
N ILE A 686 -11.35 25.15 -0.68
CA ILE A 686 -10.39 25.98 -1.39
C ILE A 686 -9.49 25.10 -2.26
N TYR A 687 -9.44 25.37 -3.57
CA TYR A 687 -8.63 24.62 -4.54
C TYR A 687 -7.65 25.53 -5.28
N ARG A 688 -6.44 25.02 -5.55
CA ARG A 688 -5.44 25.63 -6.43
C ARG A 688 -5.09 24.66 -7.54
N ASN A 689 -5.11 25.11 -8.79
CA ASN A 689 -4.80 24.33 -9.99
C ASN A 689 -5.59 23.00 -10.06
N GLY A 690 -6.82 22.98 -9.53
CA GLY A 690 -7.69 21.80 -9.42
C GLY A 690 -7.47 20.91 -8.19
N VAL A 691 -6.41 21.13 -7.41
CA VAL A 691 -6.08 20.38 -6.19
C VAL A 691 -6.72 21.05 -4.98
N LEU A 692 -7.41 20.28 -4.14
CA LEU A 692 -7.95 20.76 -2.86
C LEU A 692 -6.80 21.10 -1.92
N LEU A 693 -6.73 22.35 -1.49
CA LEU A 693 -5.75 22.82 -0.49
C LEU A 693 -6.32 22.80 0.92
N ASN A 694 -7.60 23.14 1.09
CA ASN A 694 -8.21 23.23 2.41
C ASN A 694 -9.74 23.05 2.40
N GLU A 695 -10.28 22.53 3.51
CA GLU A 695 -11.72 22.45 3.80
C GLU A 695 -12.00 22.96 5.22
N PHE A 696 -12.85 23.98 5.33
CA PHE A 696 -13.12 24.69 6.58
C PHE A 696 -14.63 24.82 6.85
N ASP A 697 -15.08 24.34 8.01
CA ASP A 697 -16.45 24.47 8.48
C ASP A 697 -16.59 25.60 9.52
N ASN A 698 -17.24 26.70 9.14
CA ASN A 698 -17.55 27.80 10.05
C ASN A 698 -18.70 27.43 11.02
N THR A 699 -18.36 26.64 12.04
CA THR A 699 -19.26 26.20 13.11
C THR A 699 -19.47 27.23 14.23
N GLY A 700 -18.62 28.28 14.28
CA GLY A 700 -18.61 29.32 15.31
C GLY A 700 -17.62 29.06 16.45
N GLY A 701 -17.46 30.05 17.35
CA GLY A 701 -16.66 29.93 18.58
C GLY A 701 -15.13 29.95 18.44
N GLN A 702 -14.57 30.04 17.23
CA GLN A 702 -13.12 30.22 17.02
C GLN A 702 -12.74 31.71 17.04
N VAL A 703 -11.66 32.03 17.75
CA VAL A 703 -11.03 33.36 17.77
C VAL A 703 -9.94 33.45 16.69
N PHE A 704 -9.67 34.67 16.22
CA PHE A 704 -8.61 34.92 15.23
C PHE A 704 -7.23 34.63 15.85
N GLU A 705 -6.35 33.92 15.12
CA GLU A 705 -4.98 33.62 15.52
C GLU A 705 -3.97 34.30 14.54
N PRO A 706 -2.95 35.04 15.00
CA PRO A 706 -2.71 35.45 16.39
C PRO A 706 -3.79 36.43 16.89
N PRO A 707 -4.11 36.43 18.21
CA PRO A 707 -5.25 37.17 18.75
C PRO A 707 -5.33 38.66 18.38
N ARG A 708 -6.43 39.04 17.73
CA ARG A 708 -6.83 40.43 17.44
C ARG A 708 -7.96 40.83 18.39
N GLY A 709 -7.73 41.86 19.20
CA GLY A 709 -8.65 42.22 20.30
C GLY A 709 -9.98 42.86 19.87
N ASP A 710 -10.08 43.28 18.63
CA ASP A 710 -11.24 43.90 17.97
C ASP A 710 -11.80 43.03 16.81
N ASP A 711 -11.38 41.77 16.73
CA ASP A 711 -11.86 40.81 15.76
C ASP A 711 -13.02 39.98 16.34
N PRO A 712 -14.16 39.85 15.64
CA PRO A 712 -15.35 39.18 16.17
C PRO A 712 -15.28 37.64 16.06
N GLY A 713 -14.14 37.08 15.66
CA GLY A 713 -13.94 35.66 15.43
C GLY A 713 -14.83 35.11 14.31
N THR A 714 -14.97 33.79 14.29
CA THR A 714 -15.81 33.08 13.31
C THR A 714 -17.29 33.43 13.43
N ASP A 715 -17.78 33.73 14.63
CA ASP A 715 -19.19 34.05 14.89
C ASP A 715 -19.64 35.34 14.16
N GLY A 716 -18.76 36.35 14.08
CA GLY A 716 -19.00 37.57 13.31
C GLY A 716 -18.95 37.42 11.79
N ARG A 717 -18.73 36.21 11.27
CA ARG A 717 -18.53 35.91 9.84
C ARG A 717 -19.56 34.92 9.27
N ARG A 718 -20.63 34.62 10.01
CA ARG A 718 -21.64 33.59 9.67
C ARG A 718 -22.77 34.08 8.76
N TYR A 719 -22.44 34.81 7.71
CA TYR A 719 -23.43 35.40 6.80
C TYR A 719 -23.98 34.38 5.79
N ALA A 720 -25.30 34.27 5.70
CA ALA A 720 -26.00 33.42 4.72
C ALA A 720 -25.89 33.93 3.27
N SER A 721 -25.51 35.19 3.08
CA SER A 721 -25.06 35.75 1.80
C SER A 721 -24.12 36.93 2.04
N GLY A 722 -23.22 37.21 1.11
CA GLY A 722 -22.31 38.36 1.21
C GLY A 722 -21.61 38.70 -0.09
N TYR A 723 -20.65 39.61 -0.03
CA TYR A 723 -19.91 40.12 -1.18
C TYR A 723 -18.57 39.41 -1.41
N ILE A 724 -17.90 39.80 -2.49
CA ILE A 724 -16.61 39.27 -2.95
C ILE A 724 -15.65 40.45 -3.19
N GLY A 725 -14.38 40.27 -2.83
CA GLY A 725 -13.35 41.29 -3.01
C GLY A 725 -11.94 40.73 -3.10
N LEU A 726 -11.02 41.58 -3.55
CA LEU A 726 -9.60 41.29 -3.73
C LEU A 726 -8.77 42.29 -2.93
N GLN A 727 -7.82 41.79 -2.14
CA GLN A 727 -6.96 42.63 -1.31
C GLN A 727 -5.92 43.40 -2.15
N VAL A 728 -5.67 44.65 -1.78
CA VAL A 728 -4.39 45.32 -2.03
C VAL A 728 -3.65 45.39 -0.70
N HIS A 729 -2.44 44.81 -0.62
CA HIS A 729 -1.67 44.73 0.62
C HIS A 729 -0.61 45.85 0.74
N SER A 730 0.28 45.99 -0.25
CA SER A 730 1.24 47.10 -0.36
C SER A 730 1.77 47.27 -1.79
N THR A 731 2.51 48.36 -2.04
CA THR A 731 3.26 48.58 -3.29
C THR A 731 4.35 47.53 -3.59
N SER A 732 4.76 46.73 -2.61
CA SER A 732 5.69 45.60 -2.79
C SER A 732 5.00 44.25 -3.00
N ASP A 733 3.68 44.20 -2.77
CA ASP A 733 2.85 43.00 -2.91
C ASP A 733 2.06 43.06 -4.22
N VAL A 734 2.79 43.12 -5.33
CA VAL A 734 2.18 43.25 -6.66
C VAL A 734 1.59 41.91 -7.08
N ILE A 735 0.28 41.87 -7.23
CA ILE A 735 -0.49 40.69 -7.60
C ILE A 735 -1.42 41.05 -8.76
N SER A 736 -1.50 40.15 -9.74
CA SER A 736 -2.43 40.27 -10.87
C SER A 736 -3.54 39.24 -10.75
N TYR A 737 -4.78 39.64 -11.06
CA TYR A 737 -5.95 38.77 -11.13
C TYR A 737 -6.60 38.83 -12.51
N ARG A 738 -7.12 37.71 -13.03
CA ARG A 738 -7.93 37.69 -14.27
C ARG A 738 -9.01 36.60 -14.23
N ASP A 739 -9.88 36.64 -15.24
CA ASP A 739 -10.97 35.67 -15.47
C ASP A 739 -11.82 35.36 -14.23
N ILE A 740 -12.20 36.42 -13.51
CA ILE A 740 -12.95 36.33 -12.25
C ILE A 740 -14.41 36.06 -12.58
N ARG A 741 -14.92 34.92 -12.12
CA ARG A 741 -16.21 34.37 -12.55
C ARG A 741 -16.85 33.54 -11.45
N ILE A 742 -18.17 33.54 -11.40
CA ILE A 742 -18.93 32.90 -10.32
C ILE A 742 -20.08 32.06 -10.86
N LYS A 743 -20.37 30.97 -10.17
CA LYS A 743 -21.54 30.12 -10.37
C LYS A 743 -22.26 29.97 -9.04
N GLU A 744 -23.55 30.29 -9.00
CA GLU A 744 -24.43 29.98 -7.86
C GLU A 744 -24.73 28.47 -7.86
N LEU A 745 -24.88 27.86 -6.68
CA LEU A 745 -24.94 26.40 -6.47
C LEU A 745 -26.32 25.90 -6.00
#